data_AF-A0A1C6GHV5-F1
#
_entry.id   AF-A0A1C6GHV5-F1
#
_cell.length_a   1.000
_cell.length_b   1.000
_cell.length_c   1.000
_cell.angle_alpha   90.00
_cell.angle_beta   90.00
_cell.angle_gamma   90.00
#
_symmetry.space_group_name_H-M   'P 1'
#
loop_
_entity.id
_entity.type
_entity.pdbx_description
1 polymer ?
#
loop_
_entity_poly.entity_id
_entity_poly.type
_entity_poly.pdbx_seq_one_letter_code
_entity_poly.pdbx_strand_id
1 'polypeptide(L)'
;MILQSATENCVHGKSPSDEKITLTVSGSSGVERVLSAVSNENGEYEIIIPPYPPSFESYTLTFSCGGEKIVFSDVLFGELYHISGQSNMELPIFRTIDPLDPKIPKGSRFIREFRVPVVCCFGKDEEYDDFQGGEWKYALGNDILNMSAAGYYFSEKLSEKLDVPIGLVNTSAGGSPVEARMPYGMLMELGGYEEFLARCTVQGYEKNTAEADRAKYAKWCAELEKKDSVSGNIFTSPPEFTKCRIPFYFRDDPMLSNFCGRIWFRKNFVISDDMDISGAVLVLGAMIDADEVFVNGGAVGSTGYMYPPRIYPVPEGVLRRGENTLHIRLEVRQGRGGFVEGKKYCLKLGDKLIDLSGEWEYAVAARGEYISPDVFFQGLPLSMYGSLTAPAFGIKFKGLIWYQGESNDSAPERYYELFKAFVNMYRERCGYEIPVIFTQLCNFDDPVRCVVPLSWAQVREQQLKCLDIPETAMAVTIDIGESNDLHPINKRDVGRRLALCAERLIYKDNLVPEDIFPLSAELIEDGRILLSFTDTKAVRMVNDPPKHFELITLEGEILRPSARLTDNGLELRYKSENAPVLLRYAWENDPVKPDLFSSTGLPVTPFRLPVIQKTLWKEYFIGSGIFVREYYPLHQDNKCAVILSHGYNQNLESTSDIAAALAERGFRAYAFDFCGGGFGSKSIGSGIDMSVSTEISDLEVVIDYIKNNVFPEKLFLYGESQGGFVSALTGAKRKDISGLVLLYPAFCIPDQWLGRNPSKMTKPFEFMGFTISKKYYDGVPRYDVFEKLGEYTAPVLIMHGTSDSVVNVGYAKKAVKALKNAELILYEGEGHGFSEKARKKEINDISEFLNKIILL
;
A
#
# COMPACT_ATOMS: atom_id res chain seq x y z
N MET A 1 14.80 30.81 -16.63
CA MET A 1 14.33 29.40 -16.81
C MET A 1 15.46 28.42 -16.54
N ILE A 2 15.18 27.11 -16.41
CA ILE A 2 16.21 26.07 -16.31
C ILE A 2 15.88 24.96 -17.33
N LEU A 3 16.88 24.54 -18.10
CA LEU A 3 16.82 23.41 -19.02
C LEU A 3 17.58 22.21 -18.42
N GLN A 4 17.18 21.00 -18.79
CA GLN A 4 17.84 19.79 -18.30
C GLN A 4 19.27 19.70 -18.88
N SER A 5 20.24 19.57 -17.99
CA SER A 5 21.65 19.40 -18.34
C SER A 5 21.95 17.95 -18.75
N ALA A 6 23.10 17.78 -19.41
CA ALA A 6 23.63 16.49 -19.87
C ALA A 6 22.69 15.68 -20.78
N THR A 7 21.70 16.32 -21.39
CA THR A 7 20.81 15.75 -22.41
C THR A 7 20.47 16.79 -23.47
N GLU A 8 20.04 16.32 -24.63
CA GLU A 8 19.39 17.14 -25.64
C GLU A 8 18.08 17.73 -25.11
N ASN A 9 17.84 19.02 -25.40
CA ASN A 9 16.58 19.69 -25.11
C ASN A 9 15.91 20.03 -26.44
N CYS A 10 14.67 19.56 -26.60
CA CYS A 10 13.89 19.84 -27.80
C CYS A 10 13.15 21.17 -27.63
N VAL A 11 13.21 22.04 -28.64
CA VAL A 11 12.43 23.28 -28.68
C VAL A 11 11.52 23.24 -29.88
N HIS A 12 10.21 23.30 -29.63
CA HIS A 12 9.17 23.39 -30.64
C HIS A 12 8.65 24.82 -30.74
N GLY A 13 8.18 25.20 -31.92
CA GLY A 13 7.55 26.50 -32.10
C GLY A 13 6.84 26.63 -33.44
N LYS A 14 6.27 27.82 -33.66
CA LYS A 14 5.63 28.19 -34.93
C LYS A 14 6.30 29.41 -35.57
N SER A 15 6.38 29.41 -36.88
CA SER A 15 6.82 30.50 -37.75
C SER A 15 5.96 30.51 -39.03
N PRO A 16 6.08 31.50 -39.92
CA PRO A 16 5.55 31.36 -41.27
C PRO A 16 6.12 30.11 -41.95
N SER A 17 5.34 29.46 -42.83
CA SER A 17 5.72 28.23 -43.52
C SER A 17 7.00 28.38 -44.34
N ASP A 18 7.81 27.32 -44.40
CA ASP A 18 9.05 27.24 -45.17
C ASP A 18 10.11 28.32 -44.83
N GLU A 19 10.00 28.96 -43.66
CA GLU A 19 11.01 29.92 -43.19
C GLU A 19 12.15 29.24 -42.45
N LYS A 20 13.33 29.87 -42.48
CA LYS A 20 14.49 29.43 -41.70
C LYS A 20 14.50 30.11 -40.33
N ILE A 21 14.40 29.30 -39.28
CA ILE A 21 14.55 29.73 -37.90
C ILE A 21 16.01 29.50 -37.48
N THR A 22 16.63 30.51 -36.89
CA THR A 22 17.98 30.41 -36.32
C THR A 22 17.90 30.59 -34.81
N LEU A 23 18.45 29.64 -34.04
CA LEU A 23 18.62 29.74 -32.59
C LEU A 23 20.09 30.00 -32.28
N THR A 24 20.39 31.14 -31.65
CA THR A 24 21.71 31.44 -31.10
C THR A 24 21.70 31.24 -29.59
N VAL A 25 22.58 30.39 -29.09
CA VAL A 25 22.82 30.13 -27.67
C VAL A 25 24.13 30.83 -27.29
N SER A 26 24.04 31.93 -26.54
CA SER A 26 25.21 32.74 -26.14
C SER A 26 25.47 32.61 -24.64
N GLY A 27 26.67 32.15 -24.25
CA GLY A 27 27.12 32.14 -22.86
C GLY A 27 27.68 33.50 -22.43
N SER A 28 27.70 33.76 -21.13
CA SER A 28 28.33 34.96 -20.55
C SER A 28 29.83 35.05 -20.82
N SER A 29 30.48 33.92 -21.08
CA SER A 29 31.89 33.79 -21.50
C SER A 29 32.14 34.21 -22.96
N GLY A 30 31.10 34.55 -23.73
CA GLY A 30 31.20 35.01 -25.12
C GLY A 30 31.24 33.88 -26.16
N VAL A 31 31.12 32.62 -25.74
CA VAL A 31 30.97 31.48 -26.67
C VAL A 31 29.53 31.44 -27.18
N GLU A 32 29.37 31.44 -28.50
CA GLU A 32 28.06 31.32 -29.17
C GLU A 32 27.94 30.02 -29.94
N ARG A 33 26.77 29.41 -29.87
CA ARG A 33 26.39 28.27 -30.70
C ARG A 33 25.16 28.61 -31.50
N VAL A 34 25.25 28.45 -32.82
CA VAL A 34 24.14 28.72 -33.75
C VAL A 34 23.57 27.39 -34.24
N LEU A 35 22.26 27.24 -34.10
CA LEU A 35 21.45 26.12 -34.57
C LEU A 35 20.39 26.67 -35.53
N SER A 36 19.84 25.83 -36.41
CA SER A 36 18.75 26.25 -37.28
C SER A 36 17.83 25.11 -37.67
N ALA A 37 16.57 25.44 -37.93
CA ALA A 37 15.57 24.56 -38.50
C ALA A 37 14.78 25.30 -39.59
N VAL A 38 14.01 24.55 -40.38
CA VAL A 38 13.05 25.10 -41.33
C VAL A 38 11.67 24.63 -40.89
N SER A 39 10.71 25.55 -40.82
CA SER A 39 9.33 25.19 -40.50
C SER A 39 8.66 24.43 -41.63
N ASN A 40 7.78 23.49 -41.28
CA ASN A 40 6.97 22.75 -42.25
C ASN A 40 5.85 23.61 -42.88
N GLU A 41 5.03 22.99 -43.73
CA GLU A 41 3.89 23.62 -44.40
C GLU A 41 2.84 24.20 -43.41
N ASN A 42 2.77 23.66 -42.19
CA ASN A 42 1.91 24.15 -41.11
C ASN A 42 2.59 25.24 -40.25
N GLY A 43 3.81 25.62 -40.59
CA GLY A 43 4.61 26.59 -39.84
C GLY A 43 5.29 26.04 -38.59
N GLU A 44 5.27 24.73 -38.35
CA GLU A 44 5.86 24.11 -37.16
C GLU A 44 7.34 23.81 -37.39
N TYR A 45 8.17 24.08 -36.38
CA TYR A 45 9.59 23.75 -36.41
C TYR A 45 10.05 23.10 -35.12
N GLU A 46 11.16 22.39 -35.20
CA GLU A 46 11.86 21.77 -34.08
C GLU A 46 13.35 22.12 -34.14
N ILE A 47 13.91 22.59 -33.03
CA ILE A 47 15.36 22.80 -32.86
C ILE A 47 15.84 22.00 -31.65
N ILE A 48 16.80 21.11 -31.88
CA ILE A 48 17.43 20.31 -30.82
C ILE A 48 18.65 21.05 -30.28
N ILE A 49 18.56 21.52 -29.03
CA ILE A 49 19.70 22.04 -28.28
C ILE A 49 20.53 20.85 -27.79
N PRO A 50 21.81 20.73 -28.17
CA PRO A 50 22.65 19.61 -27.76
C PRO A 50 22.95 19.65 -26.25
N PRO A 51 23.46 18.56 -25.66
CA PRO A 51 23.77 18.52 -24.23
C PRO A 51 24.75 19.61 -23.78
N TYR A 52 24.39 20.33 -22.71
CA TYR A 52 25.28 21.21 -21.95
C TYR A 52 25.51 20.63 -20.56
N PRO A 53 26.73 20.76 -19.99
CA PRO A 53 26.96 20.38 -18.59
C PRO A 53 26.15 21.28 -17.64
N PRO A 54 25.84 20.82 -16.42
CA PRO A 54 25.22 21.68 -15.42
C PRO A 54 26.14 22.87 -15.12
N SER A 55 25.58 24.07 -15.04
CA SER A 55 26.35 25.30 -14.85
C SER A 55 25.52 26.40 -14.20
N PHE A 56 26.15 27.16 -13.31
CA PHE A 56 25.61 28.41 -12.78
C PHE A 56 25.78 29.59 -13.75
N GLU A 57 26.43 29.38 -14.89
CA GLU A 57 26.52 30.35 -15.98
C GLU A 57 25.15 30.60 -16.62
N SER A 58 24.81 31.88 -16.79
CA SER A 58 23.61 32.31 -17.51
C SER A 58 23.85 32.33 -19.02
N TYR A 59 22.95 31.69 -19.76
CA TYR A 59 22.88 31.70 -21.21
C TYR A 59 21.74 32.60 -21.72
N THR A 60 21.87 33.08 -22.94
CA THR A 60 20.81 33.76 -23.70
C THR A 60 20.45 32.93 -24.92
N LEU A 61 19.17 32.63 -25.11
CA LEU A 61 18.62 31.97 -26.29
C LEU A 61 17.96 33.02 -27.17
N THR A 62 18.46 33.22 -28.39
CA THR A 62 17.91 34.17 -29.36
C THR A 62 17.41 33.43 -30.59
N PHE A 63 16.10 33.39 -30.77
CA PHE A 63 15.44 32.91 -31.98
C PHE A 63 15.34 34.06 -32.98
N SER A 64 15.63 33.79 -34.26
CA SER A 64 15.54 34.76 -35.35
C SER A 64 14.91 34.13 -36.58
N CYS A 65 13.91 34.79 -37.16
CA CYS A 65 13.19 34.35 -38.35
C CYS A 65 12.66 35.59 -39.10
N GLY A 66 12.88 35.69 -40.42
CA GLY A 66 12.31 36.80 -41.22
C GLY A 66 12.64 38.23 -40.77
N GLY A 67 13.68 38.44 -39.93
CA GLY A 67 14.02 39.73 -39.33
C GLY A 67 13.44 39.97 -37.93
N GLU A 68 12.51 39.13 -37.46
CA GLU A 68 12.00 39.14 -36.09
C GLU A 68 12.96 38.40 -35.14
N LYS A 69 12.93 38.77 -33.85
CA LYS A 69 13.73 38.14 -32.80
C LYS A 69 12.92 37.90 -31.53
N ILE A 70 13.08 36.70 -30.96
CA ILE A 70 12.59 36.36 -29.63
C ILE A 70 13.81 36.01 -28.77
N VAL A 71 13.91 36.62 -27.59
CA VAL A 71 15.07 36.49 -26.71
C VAL A 71 14.63 35.98 -25.34
N PHE A 72 15.20 34.85 -24.93
CA PHE A 72 15.11 34.33 -23.57
C PHE A 72 16.45 34.54 -22.88
N SER A 73 16.46 35.38 -21.86
CA SER A 73 17.65 35.67 -21.04
C SER A 73 17.62 34.87 -19.74
N ASP A 74 18.77 34.75 -19.07
CA ASP A 74 18.93 34.03 -17.80
C ASP A 74 18.42 32.56 -17.89
N VAL A 75 18.93 31.84 -18.89
CA VAL A 75 18.72 30.40 -19.06
C VAL A 75 19.88 29.66 -18.40
N LEU A 76 19.59 28.72 -17.49
CA LEU A 76 20.60 27.85 -16.90
C LEU A 76 20.42 26.42 -17.42
N PHE A 77 21.52 25.66 -17.47
CA PHE A 77 21.46 24.21 -17.60
C PHE A 77 21.69 23.59 -16.22
N GLY A 78 20.73 22.81 -15.74
CA GLY A 78 20.73 22.25 -14.39
C GLY A 78 19.98 20.92 -14.33
N GLU A 79 19.51 20.54 -13.16
CA GLU A 79 18.65 19.37 -12.99
C GLU A 79 17.20 19.81 -12.92
N LEU A 80 16.38 19.31 -13.83
CA LEU A 80 14.98 19.67 -14.00
C LEU A 80 14.10 18.54 -13.51
N TYR A 81 13.29 18.81 -12.49
CA TYR A 81 12.35 17.84 -11.92
C TYR A 81 10.92 18.22 -12.24
N HIS A 82 10.10 17.23 -12.54
CA HIS A 82 8.66 17.39 -12.57
C HIS A 82 8.13 17.14 -11.16
N ILE A 83 7.45 18.09 -10.56
CA ILE A 83 6.74 17.90 -9.30
C ILE A 83 5.23 17.90 -9.55
N SER A 84 4.56 16.88 -9.04
CA SER A 84 3.13 16.68 -9.26
C SER A 84 2.46 15.97 -8.08
N GLY A 85 1.16 15.77 -8.16
CA GLY A 85 0.32 15.25 -7.09
C GLY A 85 -0.74 16.27 -6.69
N GLN A 86 -1.03 16.35 -5.39
CA GLN A 86 -2.11 17.18 -4.87
C GLN A 86 -1.65 18.26 -3.88
N SER A 87 -2.57 18.70 -3.03
CA SER A 87 -2.38 19.85 -2.11
C SER A 87 -1.12 19.75 -1.25
N ASN A 88 -0.65 18.56 -0.90
CA ASN A 88 0.59 18.37 -0.13
C ASN A 88 1.87 18.64 -0.93
N MET A 89 1.85 18.46 -2.25
CA MET A 89 2.90 18.95 -3.16
C MET A 89 2.71 20.44 -3.47
N GLU A 90 1.47 20.89 -3.66
CA GLU A 90 1.16 22.27 -4.05
C GLU A 90 1.45 23.29 -2.94
N LEU A 91 1.32 22.87 -1.68
CA LEU A 91 1.28 23.74 -0.51
C LEU A 91 2.43 24.77 -0.51
N PRO A 92 2.11 26.07 -0.56
CA PRO A 92 3.13 27.11 -0.63
C PRO A 92 3.83 27.31 0.71
N ILE A 93 5.10 27.77 0.68
CA ILE A 93 5.90 28.02 1.90
C ILE A 93 5.18 28.94 2.88
N PHE A 94 4.47 29.98 2.44
CA PHE A 94 3.79 30.88 3.39
C PHE A 94 2.74 30.16 4.26
N ARG A 95 2.20 29.02 3.80
CA ARG A 95 1.25 28.20 4.58
C ARG A 95 1.93 27.25 5.57
N THR A 96 3.26 27.14 5.54
CA THR A 96 4.05 26.28 6.44
C THR A 96 4.90 27.08 7.44
N ILE A 97 4.85 28.41 7.36
CA ILE A 97 5.54 29.28 8.30
C ILE A 97 4.71 29.40 9.58
N ASP A 98 5.36 29.23 10.74
CA ASP A 98 4.73 29.55 12.03
C ASP A 98 4.43 31.06 12.09
N PRO A 99 3.16 31.49 12.18
CA PRO A 99 2.83 32.92 12.26
C PRO A 99 3.40 33.60 13.52
N LEU A 100 3.73 32.84 14.56
CA LEU A 100 4.29 33.37 15.81
C LEU A 100 5.81 33.53 15.74
N ASP A 101 6.51 32.76 14.93
CA ASP A 101 7.96 32.82 14.73
C ASP A 101 8.31 32.57 13.25
N PRO A 102 8.09 33.58 12.38
CA PRO A 102 8.16 33.36 10.94
C PRO A 102 9.61 33.17 10.48
N LYS A 103 9.95 31.93 10.14
CA LYS A 103 11.26 31.56 9.57
C LYS A 103 11.15 31.40 8.06
N ILE A 104 11.40 32.50 7.35
CA ILE A 104 11.45 32.50 5.89
C ILE A 104 12.80 31.92 5.44
N PRO A 105 12.83 30.94 4.52
CA PRO A 105 14.07 30.42 3.98
C PRO A 105 14.84 31.51 3.22
N LYS A 106 16.18 31.44 3.28
CA LYS A 106 17.05 32.43 2.62
C LYS A 106 16.87 32.45 1.09
N GLY A 107 16.62 31.28 0.50
CA GLY A 107 16.45 31.13 -0.93
C GLY A 107 17.75 31.16 -1.75
N SER A 108 17.62 30.88 -3.04
CA SER A 108 18.68 30.93 -4.04
C SER A 108 18.09 31.23 -5.43
N ARG A 109 18.74 32.11 -6.21
CA ARG A 109 18.35 32.37 -7.61
C ARG A 109 18.62 31.20 -8.56
N PHE A 110 19.37 30.21 -8.10
CA PHE A 110 19.72 29.00 -8.84
C PHE A 110 18.73 27.86 -8.60
N ILE A 111 17.72 28.10 -7.74
CA ILE A 111 16.52 27.26 -7.63
C ILE A 111 15.38 28.05 -8.25
N ARG A 112 14.62 27.41 -9.15
CA ARG A 112 13.51 28.05 -9.86
C ARG A 112 12.33 27.12 -9.97
N GLU A 113 11.12 27.66 -9.86
CA GLU A 113 9.87 26.92 -10.09
C GLU A 113 9.12 27.54 -11.27
N PHE A 114 8.68 26.71 -12.21
CA PHE A 114 7.68 27.02 -13.21
C PHE A 114 6.35 26.42 -12.76
N ARG A 115 5.41 27.25 -12.31
CA ARG A 115 4.10 26.78 -11.85
C ARG A 115 3.08 26.86 -12.97
N VAL A 116 2.45 25.72 -13.26
CA VAL A 116 1.38 25.62 -14.25
C VAL A 116 0.03 25.96 -13.61
N PRO A 117 -0.79 26.84 -14.20
CA PRO A 117 -2.16 27.09 -13.76
C PRO A 117 -3.02 25.82 -13.85
N VAL A 118 -3.82 25.56 -12.83
CA VAL A 118 -4.74 24.40 -12.82
C VAL A 118 -5.94 24.69 -13.71
N VAL A 119 -6.06 23.93 -14.81
CA VAL A 119 -7.18 24.00 -15.75
C VAL A 119 -7.79 22.60 -15.88
N CYS A 120 -9.08 22.45 -15.60
CA CYS A 120 -9.77 21.16 -15.74
C CYS A 120 -10.03 20.82 -17.21
N CYS A 121 -9.94 19.54 -17.56
CA CYS A 121 -10.14 19.00 -18.89
C CYS A 121 -10.94 17.70 -18.82
N PHE A 122 -12.03 17.58 -19.59
CA PHE A 122 -12.90 16.39 -19.56
C PHE A 122 -13.17 15.81 -20.95
N GLY A 123 -12.52 16.29 -22.01
CA GLY A 123 -12.63 15.68 -23.33
C GLY A 123 -12.01 14.28 -23.38
N LYS A 124 -12.61 13.37 -24.17
CA LYS A 124 -12.16 11.98 -24.27
C LYS A 124 -10.75 11.84 -24.83
N ASP A 125 -10.46 12.64 -25.85
CA ASP A 125 -9.19 12.67 -26.59
C ASP A 125 -8.53 14.05 -26.48
N GLU A 126 -8.87 14.81 -25.43
CA GLU A 126 -8.38 16.17 -25.25
C GLU A 126 -7.02 16.12 -24.55
N GLU A 127 -5.97 16.35 -25.33
CA GLU A 127 -4.58 16.52 -24.90
C GLU A 127 -4.05 17.84 -25.46
N TYR A 128 -3.32 18.59 -24.65
CA TYR A 128 -2.65 19.81 -25.08
C TYR A 128 -1.17 19.54 -25.36
N ASP A 129 -0.64 20.16 -26.42
CA ASP A 129 0.78 20.07 -26.77
C ASP A 129 1.68 20.87 -25.82
N ASP A 130 1.13 21.89 -25.14
CA ASP A 130 1.85 22.77 -24.23
C ASP A 130 1.02 23.08 -22.98
N PHE A 131 1.68 23.47 -21.90
CA PHE A 131 1.03 23.93 -20.69
C PHE A 131 0.19 25.18 -20.96
N GLN A 132 -0.99 25.25 -20.34
CA GLN A 132 -1.94 26.36 -20.53
C GLN A 132 -1.55 27.60 -19.69
N GLY A 133 -0.27 27.97 -19.75
CA GLY A 133 0.34 29.09 -19.04
C GLY A 133 1.35 28.69 -17.97
N GLY A 134 1.79 29.68 -17.20
CA GLY A 134 2.77 29.54 -16.14
C GLY A 134 3.92 30.52 -16.27
N GLU A 135 4.71 30.66 -15.20
CA GLU A 135 5.88 31.53 -15.20
C GLU A 135 7.01 30.96 -14.34
N TRP A 136 8.25 31.22 -14.77
CA TRP A 136 9.43 30.88 -13.99
C TRP A 136 9.65 31.92 -12.90
N LYS A 137 9.67 31.48 -11.64
CA LYS A 137 10.01 32.29 -10.47
C LYS A 137 11.32 31.84 -9.84
N TYR A 138 12.05 32.79 -9.27
CA TYR A 138 13.24 32.50 -8.46
C TYR A 138 12.83 32.10 -7.05
N ALA A 139 13.55 31.17 -6.45
CA ALA A 139 13.37 30.87 -5.04
C ALA A 139 14.08 31.93 -4.19
N LEU A 140 13.71 33.21 -4.34
CA LEU A 140 14.37 34.34 -3.70
C LEU A 140 13.38 35.47 -3.40
N GLY A 141 13.60 36.20 -2.31
CA GLY A 141 12.76 37.34 -1.95
C GLY A 141 11.32 36.91 -1.66
N ASN A 142 10.32 37.63 -2.18
CA ASN A 142 8.92 37.30 -1.96
C ASN A 142 8.43 36.12 -2.82
N ASP A 143 9.08 35.81 -3.94
CA ASP A 143 8.66 34.73 -4.84
C ASP A 143 8.75 33.35 -4.17
N ILE A 144 9.74 33.18 -3.28
CA ILE A 144 9.94 31.94 -2.52
C ILE A 144 8.70 31.54 -1.71
N LEU A 145 7.95 32.51 -1.19
CA LEU A 145 6.82 32.28 -0.29
C LEU A 145 5.70 31.50 -0.98
N ASN A 146 5.57 31.68 -2.30
CA ASN A 146 4.53 31.04 -3.10
C ASN A 146 4.95 29.70 -3.69
N MET A 147 6.24 29.32 -3.65
CA MET A 147 6.72 28.04 -4.17
C MET A 147 6.23 26.84 -3.37
N SER A 148 6.19 25.67 -4.00
CA SER A 148 5.92 24.40 -3.32
C SER A 148 6.90 24.24 -2.16
N ALA A 149 6.40 24.10 -0.93
CA ALA A 149 7.27 23.95 0.23
C ALA A 149 8.07 22.64 0.16
N ALA A 150 7.42 21.53 -0.20
CA ALA A 150 8.09 20.24 -0.37
C ALA A 150 9.13 20.31 -1.51
N GLY A 151 8.76 20.88 -2.66
CA GLY A 151 9.65 21.04 -3.81
C GLY A 151 10.84 21.96 -3.55
N TYR A 152 10.63 23.07 -2.83
CA TYR A 152 11.69 23.99 -2.46
C TYR A 152 12.71 23.31 -1.54
N TYR A 153 12.29 22.69 -0.44
CA TYR A 153 13.24 22.06 0.50
C TYR A 153 13.93 20.83 -0.10
N PHE A 154 13.29 20.13 -1.03
CA PHE A 154 13.91 19.12 -1.88
C PHE A 154 15.04 19.72 -2.73
N SER A 155 14.75 20.82 -3.43
CA SER A 155 15.70 21.50 -4.32
C SER A 155 16.84 22.17 -3.56
N GLU A 156 16.57 22.77 -2.40
CA GLU A 156 17.57 23.36 -1.52
C GLU A 156 18.60 22.30 -1.13
N LYS A 157 18.12 21.15 -0.65
CA LYS A 157 18.99 20.07 -0.21
C LYS A 157 19.81 19.47 -1.35
N LEU A 158 19.20 19.23 -2.51
CA LEU A 158 19.91 18.69 -3.67
C LEU A 158 20.90 19.69 -4.28
N SER A 159 20.52 20.97 -4.40
CA SER A 159 21.41 22.00 -4.93
C SER A 159 22.66 22.14 -4.06
N GLU A 160 22.53 22.13 -2.73
CA GLU A 160 23.66 22.12 -1.80
C GLU A 160 24.56 20.89 -1.93
N LYS A 161 23.96 19.71 -2.11
CA LYS A 161 24.68 18.43 -2.19
C LYS A 161 25.44 18.26 -3.51
N LEU A 162 24.81 18.64 -4.62
CA LEU A 162 25.29 18.40 -5.98
C LEU A 162 26.07 19.57 -6.55
N ASP A 163 25.93 20.77 -5.97
CA ASP A 163 26.48 22.02 -6.47
C ASP A 163 26.02 22.33 -7.92
N VAL A 164 24.70 22.23 -8.16
CA VAL A 164 24.07 22.50 -9.46
C VAL A 164 22.77 23.32 -9.31
N PRO A 165 22.36 24.08 -10.35
CA PRO A 165 21.02 24.69 -10.39
C PRO A 165 19.92 23.62 -10.45
N ILE A 166 18.81 23.87 -9.76
CA ILE A 166 17.64 22.98 -9.73
C ILE A 166 16.41 23.71 -10.25
N GLY A 167 15.76 23.14 -11.28
CA GLY A 167 14.49 23.60 -11.82
C GLY A 167 13.36 22.68 -11.42
N LEU A 168 12.21 23.24 -11.07
CA LEU A 168 10.97 22.53 -10.80
C LEU A 168 9.92 22.94 -11.82
N VAL A 169 9.33 21.98 -12.53
CA VAL A 169 8.06 22.20 -13.24
C VAL A 169 6.96 21.66 -12.35
N ASN A 170 6.08 22.54 -11.88
CA ASN A 170 5.05 22.21 -10.89
C ASN A 170 3.68 22.13 -11.54
N THR A 171 3.13 20.91 -11.59
CA THR A 171 1.79 20.61 -12.10
C THR A 171 0.87 20.08 -11.01
N SER A 172 1.22 20.23 -9.72
CA SER A 172 0.38 19.76 -8.61
C SER A 172 -0.95 20.53 -8.54
N ALA A 173 -2.02 19.83 -8.17
CA ALA A 173 -3.37 20.38 -8.12
C ALA A 173 -4.12 19.86 -6.88
N GLY A 174 -4.52 20.78 -5.99
CA GLY A 174 -5.21 20.48 -4.75
C GLY A 174 -6.36 19.49 -4.91
N GLY A 175 -6.41 18.49 -4.03
CA GLY A 175 -7.47 17.48 -3.99
C GLY A 175 -7.60 16.57 -5.21
N SER A 176 -6.67 16.60 -6.19
CA SER A 176 -6.70 15.68 -7.32
C SER A 176 -6.28 14.25 -6.93
N PRO A 177 -7.12 13.22 -7.12
CA PRO A 177 -6.72 11.83 -6.96
C PRO A 177 -5.84 11.35 -8.13
N VAL A 178 -5.26 10.15 -8.06
CA VAL A 178 -4.39 9.61 -9.14
C VAL A 178 -5.13 9.57 -10.49
N GLU A 179 -6.38 9.11 -10.50
CA GLU A 179 -7.22 8.98 -11.68
C GLU A 179 -7.58 10.32 -12.34
N ALA A 180 -7.39 11.47 -11.68
CA ALA A 180 -7.50 12.77 -12.32
C ALA A 180 -6.39 12.97 -13.36
N ARG A 181 -5.24 12.29 -13.21
CA ARG A 181 -4.06 12.38 -14.07
C ARG A 181 -4.01 11.36 -15.19
N MET A 182 -5.10 10.61 -15.42
CA MET A 182 -5.13 9.51 -16.38
C MET A 182 -6.04 9.82 -17.58
N PRO A 183 -5.70 9.32 -18.79
CA PRO A 183 -6.53 9.47 -19.97
C PRO A 183 -7.82 8.66 -19.87
N TYR A 184 -8.81 9.06 -20.66
CA TYR A 184 -10.12 8.41 -20.71
C TYR A 184 -10.01 6.90 -20.97
N GLY A 185 -9.21 6.49 -21.97
CA GLY A 185 -9.05 5.08 -22.34
C GLY A 185 -8.54 4.21 -21.20
N MET A 186 -7.52 4.68 -20.47
CA MET A 186 -6.97 3.98 -19.31
C MET A 186 -7.99 3.84 -18.18
N LEU A 187 -8.78 4.89 -17.92
CA LEU A 187 -9.82 4.83 -16.89
C LEU A 187 -10.94 3.86 -17.25
N MET A 188 -11.28 3.72 -18.53
CA MET A 188 -12.22 2.71 -19.01
C MET A 188 -11.68 1.29 -18.83
N GLU A 189 -10.39 1.07 -19.07
CA GLU A 189 -9.74 -0.24 -18.90
C GLU A 189 -9.63 -0.66 -17.42
N LEU A 190 -9.30 0.28 -16.54
CA LEU A 190 -9.25 0.07 -15.09
C LEU A 190 -10.63 -0.15 -14.46
N GLY A 191 -11.70 0.27 -15.14
CA GLY A 191 -13.09 0.07 -14.76
C GLY A 191 -13.56 0.87 -13.54
N GLY A 192 -14.88 0.91 -13.34
CA GLY A 192 -15.51 1.58 -12.20
C GLY A 192 -15.66 3.09 -12.34
N TYR A 193 -15.40 3.64 -13.53
CA TYR A 193 -15.52 5.06 -13.86
C TYR A 193 -16.51 5.33 -15.01
N GLU A 194 -17.13 4.30 -15.58
CA GLU A 194 -17.87 4.35 -16.84
C GLU A 194 -19.06 5.34 -16.78
N GLU A 195 -19.86 5.28 -15.73
CA GLU A 195 -20.99 6.19 -15.55
C GLU A 195 -20.53 7.64 -15.36
N PHE A 196 -19.46 7.84 -14.59
CA PHE A 196 -18.88 9.15 -14.37
C PHE A 196 -18.33 9.75 -15.68
N LEU A 197 -17.55 8.96 -16.42
CA LEU A 197 -16.94 9.36 -17.68
C LEU A 197 -17.98 9.66 -18.77
N ALA A 198 -19.06 8.88 -18.83
CA ALA A 198 -20.19 9.14 -19.73
C ALA A 198 -20.87 10.49 -19.42
N ARG A 199 -20.86 10.93 -18.17
CA ARG A 199 -21.43 12.21 -17.74
C ARG A 199 -20.47 13.38 -17.92
N CYS A 200 -19.21 13.24 -17.51
CA CYS A 200 -18.26 14.36 -17.49
C CYS A 200 -17.76 14.76 -18.88
N THR A 201 -17.78 13.83 -19.85
CA THR A 201 -17.35 14.09 -21.24
C THR A 201 -18.43 14.75 -22.10
N VAL A 202 -19.61 15.02 -21.56
CA VAL A 202 -20.67 15.77 -22.25
C VAL A 202 -20.25 17.25 -22.38
N GLN A 203 -20.38 17.82 -23.57
CA GLN A 203 -20.05 19.22 -23.81
C GLN A 203 -20.77 20.16 -22.84
N GLY A 204 -20.01 21.02 -22.16
CA GLY A 204 -20.54 21.97 -21.19
C GLY A 204 -20.79 21.41 -19.79
N TYR A 205 -20.37 20.17 -19.49
CA TYR A 205 -20.49 19.56 -18.16
C TYR A 205 -20.03 20.50 -17.04
N GLU A 206 -18.78 20.96 -17.08
CA GLU A 206 -18.21 21.83 -16.05
C GLU A 206 -19.04 23.09 -15.84
N LYS A 207 -19.33 23.82 -16.92
CA LYS A 207 -20.11 25.05 -16.89
C LYS A 207 -21.50 24.82 -16.30
N ASN A 208 -22.23 23.82 -16.81
CA ASN A 208 -23.60 23.53 -16.38
C ASN A 208 -23.66 23.10 -14.91
N THR A 209 -22.70 22.28 -14.47
CA THR A 209 -22.59 21.86 -13.08
C THR A 209 -22.24 23.02 -12.16
N ALA A 210 -21.28 23.88 -12.53
CA ALA A 210 -20.92 25.07 -11.77
C ALA A 210 -22.09 26.07 -11.66
N GLU A 211 -22.85 26.27 -12.74
CA GLU A 211 -24.05 27.11 -12.74
C GLU A 211 -25.14 26.53 -11.80
N ALA A 212 -25.34 25.22 -11.83
CA ALA A 212 -26.28 24.54 -10.94
C ALA A 212 -25.88 24.66 -9.45
N ASP A 213 -24.59 24.45 -9.13
CA ASP A 213 -24.08 24.62 -7.77
C ASP A 213 -24.18 26.07 -7.29
N ARG A 214 -23.87 27.04 -8.15
CA ARG A 214 -24.04 28.47 -7.85
C ARG A 214 -25.51 28.81 -7.59
N ALA A 215 -26.43 28.30 -8.39
CA ALA A 215 -27.87 28.52 -8.19
C ALA A 215 -28.38 27.88 -6.89
N LYS A 216 -27.91 26.67 -6.57
CA LYS A 216 -28.20 25.95 -5.32
C LYS A 216 -27.74 26.77 -4.11
N TYR A 217 -26.49 27.23 -4.11
CA TYR A 217 -25.93 28.05 -3.03
C TYR A 217 -26.60 29.41 -2.90
N ALA A 218 -26.86 30.11 -4.02
CA ALA A 218 -27.56 31.40 -4.01
C ALA A 218 -28.97 31.28 -3.44
N LYS A 219 -29.71 30.22 -3.80
CA LYS A 219 -31.04 29.93 -3.22
C LYS A 219 -30.95 29.71 -1.71
N TRP A 220 -29.98 28.92 -1.26
CA TRP A 220 -29.78 28.66 0.17
C TRP A 220 -29.44 29.94 0.94
N CYS A 221 -28.53 30.77 0.43
CA CYS A 221 -28.20 32.08 1.01
C CYS A 221 -29.42 33.00 1.11
N ALA A 222 -30.25 33.06 0.06
CA ALA A 222 -31.46 33.89 0.07
C ALA A 222 -32.48 33.42 1.11
N GLU A 223 -32.59 32.11 1.34
CA GLU A 223 -33.46 31.56 2.40
C GLU A 223 -32.91 31.81 3.80
N LEU A 224 -31.59 31.78 4.00
CA LEU A 224 -31.00 32.18 5.26
C LEU A 224 -31.20 33.65 5.56
N GLU A 225 -31.01 34.52 4.57
CA GLU A 225 -31.14 35.97 4.75
C GLU A 225 -32.54 36.37 5.25
N LYS A 226 -33.59 35.71 4.74
CA LYS A 226 -34.97 35.92 5.22
C LYS A 226 -35.18 35.54 6.69
N LYS A 227 -34.37 34.61 7.20
CA LYS A 227 -34.44 34.10 8.57
C LYS A 227 -33.44 34.79 9.50
N ASP A 228 -32.46 35.50 8.94
CA ASP A 228 -31.39 36.14 9.68
C ASP A 228 -31.90 37.42 10.36
N SER A 229 -32.18 37.30 11.65
CA SER A 229 -32.63 38.42 12.48
C SER A 229 -31.50 39.07 13.28
N VAL A 230 -30.28 38.53 13.17
CA VAL A 230 -29.16 38.83 14.08
C VAL A 230 -28.10 39.66 13.36
N SER A 231 -27.68 39.25 12.16
CA SER A 231 -26.49 39.79 11.49
C SER A 231 -26.54 41.30 11.29
N GLY A 232 -27.69 41.86 10.94
CA GLY A 232 -27.86 43.32 10.72
C GLY A 232 -27.72 44.18 11.98
N ASN A 233 -27.88 43.60 13.17
CA ASN A 233 -27.87 44.30 14.45
C ASN A 233 -26.75 43.84 15.39
N ILE A 234 -25.89 42.91 14.97
CA ILE A 234 -24.92 42.22 15.83
C ILE A 234 -24.01 43.18 16.64
N PHE A 235 -23.66 44.33 16.07
CA PHE A 235 -22.78 45.32 16.70
C PHE A 235 -23.50 46.45 17.43
N THR A 236 -24.80 46.65 17.19
CA THR A 236 -25.58 47.78 17.72
C THR A 236 -26.58 47.37 18.79
N SER A 237 -27.27 46.24 18.57
CA SER A 237 -28.26 45.65 19.46
C SER A 237 -28.05 44.12 19.49
N PRO A 238 -26.98 43.64 20.16
CA PRO A 238 -26.64 42.22 20.18
C PRO A 238 -27.79 41.37 20.77
N PRO A 239 -28.04 40.16 20.21
CA PRO A 239 -29.03 39.24 20.77
C PRO A 239 -28.57 38.69 22.13
N GLU A 240 -29.43 37.90 22.77
CA GLU A 240 -29.00 37.02 23.86
C GLU A 240 -28.07 35.95 23.29
N PHE A 241 -26.89 35.78 23.91
CA PHE A 241 -25.91 34.77 23.52
C PHE A 241 -25.94 33.57 24.47
N THR A 242 -25.67 32.40 23.92
CA THR A 242 -25.44 31.16 24.66
C THR A 242 -23.94 30.99 24.93
N LYS A 243 -23.57 30.61 26.15
CA LYS A 243 -22.16 30.35 26.50
C LYS A 243 -21.64 29.09 25.81
N CYS A 244 -20.39 29.11 25.38
CA CYS A 244 -19.64 27.95 24.89
C CYS A 244 -18.16 28.03 25.29
N ARG A 245 -17.39 27.00 24.92
CA ARG A 245 -15.93 27.01 25.02
C ARG A 245 -15.31 26.74 23.66
N ILE A 246 -14.32 27.54 23.27
CA ILE A 246 -13.56 27.37 22.03
C ILE A 246 -12.12 26.96 22.36
N PRO A 247 -11.52 26.01 21.64
CA PRO A 247 -12.11 25.25 20.52
C PRO A 247 -13.10 24.17 20.95
N PHE A 248 -14.01 23.78 20.04
CA PHE A 248 -14.93 22.65 20.15
C PHE A 248 -15.54 22.30 18.78
N TYR A 249 -15.99 21.06 18.61
CA TYR A 249 -16.79 20.66 17.45
C TYR A 249 -18.28 20.79 17.75
N PHE A 250 -19.07 21.27 16.79
CA PHE A 250 -20.51 21.48 16.98
C PHE A 250 -21.28 20.19 17.29
N ARG A 251 -20.76 19.04 16.87
CA ARG A 251 -21.36 17.72 17.19
C ARG A 251 -21.42 17.44 18.69
N ASP A 252 -20.53 18.05 19.47
CA ASP A 252 -20.42 17.87 20.92
C ASP A 252 -21.34 18.84 21.69
N ASP A 253 -22.00 19.77 20.97
CA ASP A 253 -23.01 20.67 21.50
C ASP A 253 -24.43 20.21 21.07
N PRO A 254 -25.35 19.93 22.00
CA PRO A 254 -26.69 19.44 21.67
C PRO A 254 -27.53 20.39 20.78
N MET A 255 -27.27 21.71 20.85
CA MET A 255 -27.98 22.71 20.06
C MET A 255 -27.36 22.90 18.67
N LEU A 256 -26.07 22.60 18.52
CA LEU A 256 -25.32 22.77 17.26
C LEU A 256 -25.04 21.45 16.53
N SER A 257 -25.38 20.30 17.12
CA SER A 257 -25.25 19.01 16.47
C SER A 257 -26.04 18.99 15.15
N ASN A 258 -25.37 18.64 14.05
CA ASN A 258 -25.90 18.70 12.67
C ASN A 258 -26.33 20.10 12.18
N PHE A 259 -25.80 21.17 12.79
CA PHE A 259 -26.15 22.54 12.42
C PHE A 259 -25.77 22.88 10.98
N CYS A 260 -26.74 23.41 10.24
CA CYS A 260 -26.53 24.11 8.97
C CYS A 260 -27.10 25.53 9.12
N GLY A 261 -26.39 26.54 8.63
CA GLY A 261 -26.83 27.93 8.66
C GLY A 261 -25.71 28.92 9.03
N ARG A 262 -26.10 30.06 9.59
CA ARG A 262 -25.19 31.12 10.04
C ARG A 262 -25.24 31.27 11.55
N ILE A 263 -24.06 31.41 12.15
CA ILE A 263 -23.88 31.52 13.59
C ILE A 263 -22.79 32.56 13.88
N TRP A 264 -23.03 33.38 14.90
CA TRP A 264 -22.07 34.36 15.38
C TRP A 264 -21.45 33.90 16.68
N PHE A 265 -20.15 34.07 16.81
CA PHE A 265 -19.38 33.89 18.03
C PHE A 265 -18.86 35.23 18.52
N ARG A 266 -18.77 35.40 19.83
CA ARG A 266 -18.27 36.61 20.49
C ARG A 266 -17.28 36.26 21.58
N LYS A 267 -16.18 37.02 21.65
CA LYS A 267 -15.26 37.05 22.79
C LYS A 267 -14.86 38.47 23.15
N ASN A 268 -14.90 38.79 24.43
CA ASN A 268 -14.27 39.99 24.96
C ASN A 268 -12.86 39.67 25.44
N PHE A 269 -11.92 40.58 25.20
CA PHE A 269 -10.55 40.47 25.67
C PHE A 269 -9.98 41.86 25.99
N VAL A 270 -8.97 41.91 26.85
CA VAL A 270 -8.37 43.17 27.30
C VAL A 270 -6.93 43.27 26.83
N ILE A 271 -6.58 44.41 26.23
CA ILE A 271 -5.20 44.77 25.91
C ILE A 271 -4.72 45.76 26.98
N SER A 272 -3.64 45.40 27.68
CA SER A 272 -3.07 46.29 28.72
C SER A 272 -2.44 47.53 28.10
N ASP A 273 -2.44 48.65 28.83
CA ASP A 273 -1.99 49.94 28.31
C ASP A 273 -0.51 49.97 27.88
N ASP A 274 0.31 49.09 28.47
CA ASP A 274 1.74 48.91 28.19
C ASP A 274 2.03 48.06 26.94
N MET A 275 1.01 47.47 26.31
CA MET A 275 1.19 46.67 25.10
C MET A 275 1.20 47.55 23.85
N ASP A 276 2.16 47.26 22.96
CA ASP A 276 2.16 47.81 21.61
C ASP A 276 1.15 47.04 20.76
N ILE A 277 0.22 47.78 20.16
CA ILE A 277 -0.83 47.22 19.29
C ILE A 277 -0.46 47.31 17.80
N SER A 278 0.70 47.87 17.46
CA SER A 278 1.19 47.94 16.09
C SER A 278 1.52 46.55 15.54
N GLY A 279 1.20 46.31 14.27
CA GLY A 279 1.49 45.02 13.61
C GLY A 279 0.77 43.81 14.22
N ALA A 280 -0.38 44.02 14.87
CA ALA A 280 -1.14 42.96 15.51
C ALA A 280 -1.62 41.88 14.52
N VAL A 281 -1.57 40.61 14.93
CA VAL A 281 -2.02 39.49 14.11
C VAL A 281 -2.95 38.59 14.93
N LEU A 282 -4.17 38.35 14.42
CA LEU A 282 -5.05 37.32 14.94
C LEU A 282 -4.63 35.96 14.39
N VAL A 283 -4.40 34.99 15.27
CA VAL A 283 -4.17 33.59 14.95
C VAL A 283 -5.33 32.79 15.54
N LEU A 284 -6.28 32.39 14.71
CA LEU A 284 -7.56 31.79 15.10
C LEU A 284 -7.67 30.31 14.68
N GLY A 285 -6.54 29.60 14.76
CA GLY A 285 -6.45 28.18 14.46
C GLY A 285 -7.07 27.81 13.11
N ALA A 286 -7.86 26.73 13.10
CA ALA A 286 -8.72 26.37 11.99
C ALA A 286 -10.17 26.26 12.47
N MET A 287 -11.11 26.54 11.57
CA MET A 287 -12.54 26.41 11.71
C MET A 287 -13.08 25.54 10.56
N ILE A 288 -14.22 24.89 10.80
CA ILE A 288 -14.88 24.08 9.79
C ILE A 288 -15.86 24.98 9.03
N ASP A 289 -15.68 25.01 7.71
CA ASP A 289 -16.42 25.83 6.75
C ASP A 289 -15.98 27.31 6.72
N ALA A 290 -16.82 28.21 6.21
CA ALA A 290 -16.45 29.59 5.91
C ALA A 290 -16.62 30.55 7.09
N ASP A 291 -15.64 31.43 7.31
CA ASP A 291 -15.62 32.43 8.38
C ASP A 291 -15.40 33.87 7.90
N GLU A 292 -15.97 34.81 8.65
CA GLU A 292 -15.68 36.25 8.59
C GLU A 292 -15.41 36.76 10.00
N VAL A 293 -14.34 37.53 10.15
CA VAL A 293 -13.82 37.98 11.44
C VAL A 293 -13.86 39.49 11.57
N PHE A 294 -14.36 39.95 12.70
CA PHE A 294 -14.51 41.37 13.03
C PHE A 294 -13.94 41.65 14.42
N VAL A 295 -13.26 42.78 14.57
CA VAL A 295 -12.82 43.29 15.88
C VAL A 295 -13.40 44.67 16.07
N ASN A 296 -14.08 44.90 17.19
CA ASN A 296 -14.77 46.17 17.50
C ASN A 296 -15.70 46.65 16.35
N GLY A 297 -16.27 45.72 15.58
CA GLY A 297 -17.12 46.00 14.42
C GLY A 297 -16.37 46.25 13.10
N GLY A 298 -15.04 46.42 13.12
CA GLY A 298 -14.20 46.52 11.93
C GLY A 298 -13.87 45.14 11.36
N ALA A 299 -14.00 44.97 10.04
CA ALA A 299 -13.61 43.72 9.37
C ALA A 299 -12.10 43.51 9.43
N VAL A 300 -11.68 42.29 9.73
CA VAL A 300 -10.27 41.93 9.91
C VAL A 300 -9.81 40.88 8.88
N GLY A 301 -10.66 39.89 8.59
CA GLY A 301 -10.32 38.86 7.63
C GLY A 301 -11.47 37.89 7.38
N SER A 302 -11.30 37.02 6.39
CA SER A 302 -12.24 35.96 6.08
C SER A 302 -11.54 34.78 5.43
N THR A 303 -12.17 33.61 5.48
CA THR A 303 -11.72 32.41 4.80
C THR A 303 -12.93 31.60 4.36
N GLY A 304 -12.99 31.24 3.08
CA GLY A 304 -14.21 30.72 2.46
C GLY A 304 -14.44 29.21 2.59
N TYR A 305 -13.55 28.45 3.25
CA TYR A 305 -13.67 26.99 3.35
C TYR A 305 -12.84 26.41 4.51
N MET A 306 -13.03 25.12 4.76
CA MET A 306 -12.34 24.34 5.80
C MET A 306 -10.83 24.15 5.55
N TYR A 307 -10.03 24.13 6.62
CA TYR A 307 -8.58 23.83 6.71
C TYR A 307 -7.53 24.96 6.68
N PRO A 308 -7.63 26.05 5.90
CA PRO A 308 -6.61 27.10 5.98
C PRO A 308 -6.47 27.63 7.42
N PRO A 309 -5.25 27.80 7.95
CA PRO A 309 -5.05 28.51 9.20
C PRO A 309 -5.59 29.94 9.08
N ARG A 310 -6.28 30.42 10.12
CA ARG A 310 -6.83 31.77 10.16
C ARG A 310 -5.81 32.70 10.77
N ILE A 311 -5.05 33.35 9.89
CA ILE A 311 -4.01 34.29 10.25
C ILE A 311 -4.36 35.62 9.60
N TYR A 312 -4.83 36.58 10.41
CA TYR A 312 -5.32 37.86 9.92
C TYR A 312 -4.52 39.01 10.53
N PRO A 313 -3.75 39.75 9.72
CA PRO A 313 -3.22 41.04 10.13
C PRO A 313 -4.38 41.96 10.52
N VAL A 314 -4.32 42.54 11.71
CA VAL A 314 -5.37 43.44 12.19
C VAL A 314 -5.12 44.84 11.65
N PRO A 315 -6.07 45.46 10.92
CA PRO A 315 -5.86 46.80 10.38
C PRO A 315 -5.61 47.84 11.48
N GLU A 316 -4.79 48.85 11.18
CA GLU A 316 -4.53 49.95 12.11
C GLU A 316 -5.83 50.66 12.53
N GLY A 317 -5.93 51.01 13.81
CA GLY A 317 -7.10 51.70 14.37
C GLY A 317 -8.29 50.80 14.72
N VAL A 318 -8.26 49.51 14.36
CA VAL A 318 -9.32 48.54 14.73
C VAL A 318 -9.21 48.13 16.20
N LEU A 319 -7.99 47.93 16.70
CA LEU A 319 -7.72 47.63 18.11
C LEU A 319 -7.67 48.91 18.95
N ARG A 320 -8.08 48.78 20.20
CA ARG A 320 -7.91 49.83 21.23
C ARG A 320 -7.28 49.24 22.48
N ARG A 321 -6.62 50.07 23.28
CA ARG A 321 -6.21 49.69 24.63
C ARG A 321 -7.46 49.52 25.51
N GLY A 322 -7.37 48.66 26.52
CA GLY A 322 -8.50 48.25 27.34
C GLY A 322 -9.37 47.18 26.65
N GLU A 323 -10.68 47.28 26.78
CA GLU A 323 -11.64 46.26 26.32
C GLU A 323 -11.81 46.25 24.80
N ASN A 324 -11.73 45.06 24.22
CA ASN A 324 -12.00 44.79 22.80
C ASN A 324 -12.98 43.63 22.68
N THR A 325 -13.73 43.61 21.58
CA THR A 325 -14.64 42.51 21.26
C THR A 325 -14.30 41.92 19.90
N LEU A 326 -14.08 40.61 19.87
CA LEU A 326 -13.91 39.78 18.69
C LEU A 326 -15.25 39.13 18.34
N HIS A 327 -15.67 39.27 17.09
CA HIS A 327 -16.81 38.55 16.52
C HIS A 327 -16.35 37.68 15.36
N ILE A 328 -16.89 36.47 15.28
CA ILE A 328 -16.68 35.56 14.15
C ILE A 328 -18.04 35.12 13.65
N ARG A 329 -18.35 35.36 12.38
CA ARG A 329 -19.48 34.75 11.70
C ARG A 329 -18.99 33.47 11.04
N LEU A 330 -19.58 32.33 11.39
CA LEU A 330 -19.38 31.07 10.70
C LEU A 330 -20.62 30.73 9.89
N GLU A 331 -20.40 30.29 8.65
CA GLU A 331 -21.42 29.74 7.76
C GLU A 331 -21.14 28.26 7.55
N VAL A 332 -22.08 27.41 7.97
CA VAL A 332 -21.93 25.94 7.97
C VAL A 332 -22.97 25.34 7.02
N ARG A 333 -22.51 24.63 5.99
CA ARG A 333 -23.37 24.10 4.92
C ARG A 333 -23.74 22.63 5.08
N GLN A 334 -22.88 21.85 5.74
CA GLN A 334 -22.89 20.38 5.68
C GLN A 334 -23.11 19.70 7.03
N GLY A 335 -23.71 20.39 8.00
CA GLY A 335 -24.03 19.82 9.31
C GLY A 335 -22.83 19.62 10.24
N ARG A 336 -21.63 19.98 9.79
CA ARG A 336 -20.36 19.82 10.51
C ARG A 336 -19.72 21.19 10.61
N GLY A 337 -19.75 21.78 11.79
CA GLY A 337 -19.12 23.07 12.11
C GLY A 337 -18.25 22.94 13.34
N GLY A 338 -17.41 23.94 13.61
CA GLY A 338 -16.60 23.97 14.81
C GLY A 338 -15.28 24.68 14.66
N PHE A 339 -14.55 24.70 15.77
CA PHE A 339 -13.20 25.23 15.92
C PHE A 339 -12.27 24.04 16.21
N VAL A 340 -11.27 23.84 15.37
CA VAL A 340 -10.38 22.67 15.41
C VAL A 340 -9.54 22.68 16.69
N GLU A 341 -9.72 21.64 17.51
CA GLU A 341 -8.99 21.47 18.76
C GLU A 341 -7.48 21.32 18.55
N GLY A 342 -6.66 21.69 19.54
CA GLY A 342 -5.19 21.60 19.44
C GLY A 342 -4.51 22.70 18.61
N LYS A 343 -5.27 23.55 17.91
CA LYS A 343 -4.75 24.74 17.23
C LYS A 343 -4.65 25.95 18.18
N LYS A 344 -3.80 26.93 17.84
CA LYS A 344 -3.62 28.16 18.63
C LYS A 344 -4.72 29.18 18.31
N TYR A 345 -5.33 29.74 19.35
CA TYR A 345 -6.30 30.83 19.29
C TYR A 345 -5.78 32.01 20.11
N CYS A 346 -5.17 33.01 19.47
CA CYS A 346 -4.54 34.12 20.17
C CYS A 346 -4.46 35.40 19.33
N LEU A 347 -4.26 36.53 20.01
CA LEU A 347 -3.81 37.78 19.38
C LEU A 347 -2.32 37.95 19.66
N LYS A 348 -1.52 38.06 18.60
CA LYS A 348 -0.08 38.37 18.68
C LYS A 348 0.13 39.88 18.61
N LEU A 349 0.85 40.41 19.59
CA LEU A 349 1.22 41.82 19.74
C LEU A 349 2.75 41.91 19.96
N GLY A 350 3.52 42.03 18.86
CA GLY A 350 4.97 41.85 18.91
C GLY A 350 5.33 40.46 19.46
N ASP A 351 6.08 40.42 20.58
CA ASP A 351 6.46 39.19 21.27
C ASP A 351 5.42 38.71 22.31
N LYS A 352 4.38 39.51 22.57
CA LYS A 352 3.31 39.17 23.53
C LYS A 352 2.19 38.41 22.84
N LEU A 353 1.61 37.44 23.55
CA LEU A 353 0.44 36.68 23.11
C LEU A 353 -0.70 36.87 24.11
N ILE A 354 -1.89 37.20 23.61
CA ILE A 354 -3.13 37.18 24.38
C ILE A 354 -3.89 35.92 23.97
N ASP A 355 -4.09 35.00 24.92
CA ASP A 355 -4.87 33.78 24.69
C ASP A 355 -6.35 34.13 24.47
N LEU A 356 -6.89 33.66 23.35
CA LEU A 356 -8.29 33.83 22.97
C LEU A 356 -9.09 32.53 23.18
N SER A 357 -8.49 31.43 23.61
CA SER A 357 -9.21 30.19 23.92
C SER A 357 -10.10 30.31 25.18
N GLY A 358 -10.84 29.25 25.50
CA GLY A 358 -11.65 29.18 26.73
C GLY A 358 -13.07 29.68 26.52
N GLU A 359 -13.56 30.54 27.41
CA GLU A 359 -14.97 30.98 27.41
C GLU A 359 -15.26 31.94 26.25
N TRP A 360 -16.36 31.64 25.55
CA TRP A 360 -16.93 32.39 24.44
C TRP A 360 -18.45 32.33 24.54
N GLU A 361 -19.11 33.06 23.66
CA GLU A 361 -20.56 33.02 23.54
C GLU A 361 -20.95 32.94 22.05
N TYR A 362 -22.08 32.33 21.74
CA TYR A 362 -22.61 32.25 20.38
C TYR A 362 -24.09 32.61 20.27
N ALA A 363 -24.49 33.08 19.10
CA ALA A 363 -25.88 33.33 18.75
C ALA A 363 -26.16 32.77 17.35
N VAL A 364 -27.18 31.92 17.22
CA VAL A 364 -27.60 31.40 15.92
C VAL A 364 -28.34 32.52 15.18
N ALA A 365 -27.80 32.95 14.04
CA ALA A 365 -28.43 33.96 13.19
C ALA A 365 -29.58 33.38 12.39
N ALA A 366 -29.35 32.23 11.74
CA ALA A 366 -30.34 31.54 10.95
C ALA A 366 -30.02 30.05 10.82
N ARG A 367 -31.05 29.20 10.84
CA ARG A 367 -30.93 27.77 10.53
C ARG A 367 -31.34 27.50 9.08
N GLY A 368 -30.48 26.78 8.38
CA GLY A 368 -30.67 26.32 7.01
C GLY A 368 -30.86 24.82 6.93
N GLU A 369 -31.21 24.35 5.73
CA GLU A 369 -31.16 22.93 5.39
C GLU A 369 -29.73 22.52 5.05
N TYR A 370 -29.43 21.22 5.16
CA TYR A 370 -28.21 20.65 4.60
C TYR A 370 -28.20 20.85 3.09
N ILE A 371 -27.08 21.33 2.55
CA ILE A 371 -26.86 21.37 1.11
C ILE A 371 -25.65 20.52 0.76
N SER A 372 -25.76 19.78 -0.35
CA SER A 372 -24.64 19.01 -0.87
C SER A 372 -23.44 19.92 -1.14
N PRO A 373 -22.20 19.42 -0.96
CA PRO A 373 -21.01 20.13 -1.37
C PRO A 373 -21.08 20.44 -2.88
N ASP A 374 -20.40 21.51 -3.28
CA ASP A 374 -20.23 21.83 -4.68
C ASP A 374 -19.28 20.81 -5.32
N VAL A 375 -19.43 20.58 -6.62
CA VAL A 375 -18.56 19.67 -7.35
C VAL A 375 -17.16 20.26 -7.39
N PHE A 376 -16.22 19.58 -6.74
CA PHE A 376 -14.82 19.93 -6.79
C PHE A 376 -14.16 19.30 -8.03
N PHE A 377 -14.21 20.02 -9.16
CA PHE A 377 -13.80 19.50 -10.47
C PHE A 377 -12.38 18.92 -10.50
N GLN A 378 -11.46 19.51 -9.74
CA GLN A 378 -10.07 19.06 -9.67
C GLN A 378 -9.93 17.67 -9.03
N GLY A 379 -10.89 17.30 -8.17
CA GLY A 379 -10.94 16.00 -7.51
C GLY A 379 -11.61 14.91 -8.35
N LEU A 380 -11.99 15.19 -9.59
CA LEU A 380 -12.67 14.24 -10.46
C LEU A 380 -11.68 13.47 -11.35
N PRO A 381 -11.98 12.20 -11.71
CA PRO A 381 -11.23 11.46 -12.72
C PRO A 381 -11.12 12.24 -14.04
N LEU A 382 -10.07 11.99 -14.83
CA LEU A 382 -9.75 12.63 -16.13
C LEU A 382 -9.40 14.13 -16.06
N SER A 383 -9.85 14.85 -15.03
CA SER A 383 -9.88 16.31 -14.97
C SER A 383 -8.54 17.03 -15.19
N MET A 384 -7.39 16.37 -14.98
CA MET A 384 -6.06 16.99 -15.02
C MET A 384 -5.16 16.43 -16.12
N TYR A 385 -5.57 15.35 -16.78
CA TYR A 385 -4.70 14.66 -17.70
C TYR A 385 -4.28 15.54 -18.88
N GLY A 386 -5.25 16.07 -19.63
CA GLY A 386 -4.98 16.78 -20.87
C GLY A 386 -4.15 18.05 -20.69
N SER A 387 -4.37 18.79 -19.61
CA SER A 387 -3.81 20.13 -19.37
C SER A 387 -2.56 20.15 -18.48
N LEU A 388 -2.41 19.20 -17.55
CA LEU A 388 -1.31 19.17 -16.58
C LEU A 388 -0.38 17.97 -16.74
N THR A 389 -0.89 16.83 -17.22
CA THR A 389 -0.07 15.61 -17.37
C THR A 389 0.50 15.48 -18.78
N ALA A 390 -0.36 15.55 -19.80
CA ALA A 390 0.02 15.29 -21.19
C ALA A 390 1.14 16.22 -21.73
N PRO A 391 1.12 17.55 -21.47
CA PRO A 391 2.18 18.43 -21.97
C PRO A 391 3.56 18.13 -21.36
N ALA A 392 3.60 17.51 -20.18
CA ALA A 392 4.86 17.19 -19.51
C ALA A 392 5.66 16.10 -20.25
N PHE A 393 5.02 15.26 -21.07
CA PHE A 393 5.69 14.14 -21.74
C PHE A 393 6.74 14.58 -22.76
N GLY A 394 6.60 15.78 -23.34
CA GLY A 394 7.58 16.36 -24.27
C GLY A 394 8.84 16.91 -23.61
N ILE A 395 8.90 16.94 -22.27
CA ILE A 395 10.02 17.50 -21.51
C ILE A 395 10.85 16.37 -20.88
N LYS A 396 12.17 16.42 -21.08
CA LYS A 396 13.10 15.49 -20.41
C LYS A 396 13.36 15.97 -18.98
N PHE A 397 12.90 15.18 -18.01
CA PHE A 397 13.09 15.43 -16.58
C PHE A 397 14.12 14.46 -16.00
N LYS A 398 14.84 14.92 -14.98
CA LYS A 398 15.72 14.08 -14.18
C LYS A 398 14.95 13.05 -13.33
N GLY A 399 13.72 13.39 -12.94
CA GLY A 399 12.81 12.52 -12.22
C GLY A 399 11.45 13.18 -11.95
N LEU A 400 10.46 12.36 -11.60
CA LEU A 400 9.13 12.77 -11.17
C LEU A 400 9.03 12.69 -9.65
N ILE A 401 8.67 13.79 -9.00
CA ILE A 401 8.40 13.86 -7.56
C ILE A 401 6.89 13.93 -7.34
N TRP A 402 6.35 13.00 -6.57
CA TRP A 402 4.91 12.80 -6.38
C TRP A 402 4.52 12.87 -4.91
N TYR A 403 3.57 13.74 -4.55
CA TYR A 403 2.99 13.75 -3.21
C TYR A 403 1.47 13.82 -3.29
N GLN A 404 0.85 12.64 -3.12
CA GLN A 404 -0.59 12.43 -3.23
C GLN A 404 -1.00 11.15 -2.49
N GLY A 405 -2.28 11.08 -2.13
CA GLY A 405 -2.96 9.90 -1.61
C GLY A 405 -4.25 10.25 -0.85
N GLU A 406 -4.35 11.48 -0.33
CA GLU A 406 -5.44 11.89 0.56
C GLU A 406 -6.81 11.92 -0.14
N SER A 407 -6.83 12.08 -1.47
CA SER A 407 -8.07 12.02 -2.26
C SER A 407 -8.46 10.61 -2.71
N ASN A 408 -7.67 9.58 -2.35
CA ASN A 408 -7.98 8.17 -2.63
C ASN A 408 -8.37 7.40 -1.36
N ASP A 409 -8.52 8.09 -0.22
CA ASP A 409 -8.86 7.50 1.08
C ASP A 409 -10.28 6.90 1.15
N SER A 410 -11.15 7.20 0.17
CA SER A 410 -12.47 6.57 0.04
C SER A 410 -12.43 5.16 -0.57
N ALA A 411 -11.36 4.81 -1.29
CA ALA A 411 -11.16 3.51 -1.95
C ALA A 411 -9.66 3.14 -1.91
N PRO A 412 -9.06 3.02 -0.72
CA PRO A 412 -7.62 2.91 -0.56
C PRO A 412 -7.04 1.69 -1.28
N GLU A 413 -7.78 0.58 -1.37
CA GLU A 413 -7.37 -0.66 -2.04
C GLU A 413 -7.03 -0.50 -3.53
N ARG A 414 -7.56 0.54 -4.19
CA ARG A 414 -7.29 0.81 -5.61
C ARG A 414 -5.98 1.55 -5.86
N TYR A 415 -5.39 2.16 -4.82
CA TYR A 415 -4.29 3.11 -4.98
C TYR A 415 -3.06 2.50 -5.68
N TYR A 416 -2.66 1.27 -5.31
CA TYR A 416 -1.49 0.63 -5.92
C TYR A 416 -1.68 0.42 -7.44
N GLU A 417 -2.84 -0.09 -7.86
CA GLU A 417 -3.12 -0.35 -9.28
C GLU A 417 -3.17 0.96 -10.08
N LEU A 418 -3.80 1.99 -9.52
CA LEU A 418 -3.85 3.31 -10.12
C LEU A 418 -2.44 3.92 -10.25
N PHE A 419 -1.65 3.92 -9.18
CA PHE A 419 -0.32 4.50 -9.20
C PHE A 419 0.61 3.74 -10.15
N LYS A 420 0.52 2.40 -10.20
CA LYS A 420 1.26 1.57 -11.16
C LYS A 420 0.91 1.91 -12.61
N ALA A 421 -0.38 2.03 -12.93
CA ALA A 421 -0.83 2.41 -14.27
C ALA A 421 -0.34 3.83 -14.64
N PHE A 422 -0.40 4.77 -13.70
CA PHE A 422 0.11 6.13 -13.88
C PHE A 422 1.62 6.17 -14.17
N VAL A 423 2.43 5.43 -13.40
CA VAL A 423 3.90 5.37 -13.62
C VAL A 423 4.22 4.74 -14.97
N ASN A 424 3.56 3.64 -15.32
CA ASN A 424 3.76 2.97 -16.61
C ASN A 424 3.38 3.87 -17.79
N MET A 425 2.24 4.55 -17.70
CA MET A 425 1.82 5.54 -18.70
C MET A 425 2.88 6.62 -18.86
N TYR A 426 3.40 7.16 -17.74
CA TYR A 426 4.38 8.22 -17.79
C TYR A 426 5.66 7.76 -18.50
N ARG A 427 6.15 6.55 -18.23
CA ARG A 427 7.34 5.96 -18.87
C ARG A 427 7.13 5.70 -20.36
N GLU A 428 5.98 5.13 -20.72
CA GLU A 428 5.60 4.89 -22.11
C GLU A 428 5.56 6.20 -22.90
N ARG A 429 4.84 7.20 -22.38
CA ARG A 429 4.61 8.48 -23.04
C ARG A 429 5.87 9.34 -23.12
N CYS A 430 6.74 9.29 -22.12
CA CYS A 430 8.03 9.97 -22.16
C CYS A 430 9.07 9.23 -23.02
N GLY A 431 8.89 7.93 -23.27
CA GLY A 431 9.84 7.10 -24.02
C GLY A 431 11.14 6.77 -23.25
N TYR A 432 11.15 6.87 -21.93
CA TYR A 432 12.27 6.44 -21.07
C TYR A 432 11.80 6.03 -19.67
N GLU A 433 12.62 5.22 -19.00
CA GLU A 433 12.42 4.80 -17.60
C GLU A 433 12.67 5.97 -16.65
N ILE A 434 11.73 6.91 -16.55
CA ILE A 434 11.83 8.02 -15.61
C ILE A 434 11.83 7.49 -14.16
N PRO A 435 12.78 7.94 -13.31
CA PRO A 435 12.74 7.66 -11.88
C PRO A 435 11.57 8.38 -11.20
N VAL A 436 10.82 7.67 -10.35
CA VAL A 436 9.67 8.25 -9.63
C VAL A 436 9.90 8.19 -8.13
N ILE A 437 9.90 9.35 -7.48
CA ILE A 437 10.02 9.46 -6.03
C ILE A 437 8.67 9.94 -5.50
N PHE A 438 8.04 9.14 -4.65
CA PHE A 438 6.75 9.48 -4.07
C PHE A 438 6.81 9.60 -2.54
N THR A 439 5.76 10.16 -1.93
CA THR A 439 5.73 10.43 -0.49
C THR A 439 4.63 9.61 0.16
N GLN A 440 4.95 8.89 1.24
CA GLN A 440 3.94 8.26 2.10
C GLN A 440 3.10 9.36 2.76
N LEU A 441 1.79 9.13 2.95
CA LEU A 441 0.96 10.06 3.72
C LEU A 441 1.47 10.22 5.15
N CYS A 442 1.37 11.43 5.68
CA CYS A 442 1.75 11.78 7.04
C CYS A 442 0.71 11.28 8.06
N ASN A 443 0.93 11.56 9.34
CA ASN A 443 -0.11 11.31 10.35
C ASN A 443 -1.32 12.21 10.15
N PHE A 444 -2.52 11.61 10.25
CA PHE A 444 -3.79 12.34 10.16
C PHE A 444 -4.95 11.45 10.64
N ASP A 445 -5.76 11.94 11.56
CA ASP A 445 -6.95 11.27 12.10
C ASP A 445 -8.05 12.32 12.40
N ASP A 446 -8.43 13.09 11.39
CA ASP A 446 -9.51 14.09 11.55
C ASP A 446 -10.87 13.39 11.60
N PRO A 447 -11.59 13.47 12.73
CA PRO A 447 -12.87 12.79 12.90
C PRO A 447 -14.01 13.43 12.07
N VAL A 448 -13.76 14.56 11.39
CA VAL A 448 -14.67 15.19 10.43
C VAL A 448 -14.51 14.58 9.04
N ARG A 449 -13.30 14.17 8.64
CA ARG A 449 -12.99 13.64 7.30
C ARG A 449 -12.90 12.12 7.25
N CYS A 450 -12.31 11.48 8.26
CA CYS A 450 -12.11 10.03 8.31
C CYS A 450 -13.45 9.31 8.57
N VAL A 451 -14.26 9.17 7.51
CA VAL A 451 -15.55 8.46 7.55
C VAL A 451 -15.33 6.94 7.48
N VAL A 452 -14.27 6.51 6.80
CA VAL A 452 -13.87 5.10 6.70
C VAL A 452 -12.80 4.82 7.77
N PRO A 453 -13.07 3.93 8.75
CA PRO A 453 -12.08 3.57 9.76
C PRO A 453 -10.80 3.04 9.12
N LEU A 454 -9.65 3.53 9.56
CA LEU A 454 -8.32 3.06 9.14
C LEU A 454 -7.98 3.24 7.64
N SER A 455 -8.78 3.99 6.87
CA SER A 455 -8.51 4.20 5.45
C SER A 455 -7.16 4.87 5.19
N TRP A 456 -6.72 5.75 6.10
CA TRP A 456 -5.43 6.40 6.00
C TRP A 456 -4.26 5.41 6.14
N ALA A 457 -4.37 4.47 7.08
CA ALA A 457 -3.42 3.38 7.22
C ALA A 457 -3.41 2.45 5.99
N GLN A 458 -4.58 2.21 5.38
CA GLN A 458 -4.72 1.42 4.15
C GLN A 458 -4.06 2.12 2.94
N VAL A 459 -4.21 3.45 2.77
CA VAL A 459 -3.50 4.19 1.72
C VAL A 459 -1.99 4.10 1.93
N ARG A 460 -1.50 4.28 3.16
CA ARG A 460 -0.07 4.13 3.47
C ARG A 460 0.48 2.73 3.15
N GLU A 461 -0.32 1.69 3.40
CA GLU A 461 0.03 0.32 3.01
C GLU A 461 0.12 0.18 1.48
N GLN A 462 -0.83 0.73 0.72
CA GLN A 462 -0.73 0.71 -0.74
C GLN A 462 0.46 1.52 -1.26
N GLN A 463 0.76 2.67 -0.65
CA GLN A 463 1.97 3.45 -0.97
C GLN A 463 3.24 2.64 -0.70
N LEU A 464 3.31 1.90 0.40
CA LEU A 464 4.43 1.00 0.65
C LEU A 464 4.55 -0.07 -0.46
N LYS A 465 3.43 -0.67 -0.88
CA LYS A 465 3.38 -1.64 -1.98
C LYS A 465 3.85 -1.05 -3.31
N CYS A 466 3.71 0.25 -3.54
CA CYS A 466 4.21 0.91 -4.76
C CYS A 466 5.73 0.80 -4.93
N LEU A 467 6.50 0.43 -3.90
CA LEU A 467 7.92 0.11 -4.05
C LEU A 467 8.19 -1.15 -4.89
N ASP A 468 7.18 -2.00 -5.13
CA ASP A 468 7.28 -3.12 -6.08
C ASP A 468 7.44 -2.63 -7.54
N ILE A 469 7.18 -1.35 -7.81
CA ILE A 469 7.35 -0.74 -9.13
C ILE A 469 8.85 -0.41 -9.30
N PRO A 470 9.54 -0.94 -10.33
CA PRO A 470 10.97 -0.67 -10.55
C PRO A 470 11.26 0.82 -10.70
N GLU A 471 12.49 1.26 -10.38
CA GLU A 471 12.93 2.66 -10.44
C GLU A 471 12.00 3.63 -9.69
N THR A 472 11.55 3.21 -8.49
CA THR A 472 10.79 4.06 -7.57
C THR A 472 11.44 4.14 -6.18
N ALA A 473 11.12 5.20 -5.44
CA ALA A 473 11.49 5.37 -4.04
C ALA A 473 10.40 6.11 -3.26
N MET A 474 10.27 5.82 -1.97
CA MET A 474 9.24 6.41 -1.11
C MET A 474 9.88 7.21 0.04
N ALA A 475 9.52 8.49 0.17
CA ALA A 475 9.80 9.24 1.38
C ALA A 475 8.79 8.87 2.48
N VAL A 476 9.26 8.20 3.53
CA VAL A 476 8.44 7.87 4.72
C VAL A 476 8.18 9.15 5.51
N THR A 477 6.94 9.42 5.93
CA THR A 477 6.59 10.66 6.69
C THR A 477 5.73 10.39 7.94
N ILE A 478 5.74 9.17 8.45
CA ILE A 478 4.88 8.74 9.55
C ILE A 478 5.12 9.45 10.90
N ASP A 479 6.27 10.08 11.10
CA ASP A 479 6.59 10.90 12.27
C ASP A 479 6.34 12.40 12.03
N ILE A 480 5.85 12.77 10.85
CA ILE A 480 5.57 14.15 10.43
C ILE A 480 4.04 14.34 10.41
N GLY A 481 3.60 15.55 10.75
CA GLY A 481 2.20 15.97 10.67
C GLY A 481 1.49 16.03 12.01
N GLU A 482 0.34 16.69 12.00
CA GLU A 482 -0.54 16.86 13.13
C GLU A 482 -1.81 16.05 12.90
N SER A 483 -2.33 15.39 13.94
CA SER A 483 -3.51 14.51 13.83
C SER A 483 -4.74 15.19 13.21
N ASN A 484 -4.86 16.51 13.39
CA ASN A 484 -5.97 17.34 12.98
C ASN A 484 -5.66 18.20 11.73
N ASP A 485 -4.56 17.92 11.03
CA ASP A 485 -4.15 18.68 9.85
C ASP A 485 -3.59 17.74 8.79
N LEU A 486 -4.29 17.66 7.66
CA LEU A 486 -3.81 16.84 6.55
C LEU A 486 -2.59 17.46 5.83
N HIS A 487 -2.25 18.72 6.16
CA HIS A 487 -1.13 19.47 5.61
C HIS A 487 -0.03 19.66 6.67
N PRO A 488 0.97 18.76 6.77
CA PRO A 488 2.04 18.87 7.75
C PRO A 488 2.81 20.17 7.57
N ILE A 489 2.99 20.92 8.66
CA ILE A 489 3.75 22.17 8.67
C ILE A 489 5.24 21.91 8.41
N ASN A 490 5.79 20.79 8.91
CA ASN A 490 7.20 20.42 8.70
C ASN A 490 7.48 19.87 7.28
N LYS A 491 7.27 20.72 6.25
CA LYS A 491 7.64 20.41 4.86
C LYS A 491 9.14 20.38 4.62
N ARG A 492 9.93 20.93 5.55
CA ARG A 492 11.39 20.91 5.47
C ARG A 492 11.92 19.48 5.52
N ASP A 493 11.46 18.69 6.48
CA ASP A 493 11.91 17.30 6.58
C ASP A 493 11.29 16.40 5.50
N VAL A 494 10.07 16.71 5.02
CA VAL A 494 9.53 16.07 3.81
C VAL A 494 10.46 16.28 2.61
N GLY A 495 10.81 17.53 2.28
CA GLY A 495 11.68 17.85 1.15
C GLY A 495 13.07 17.22 1.28
N ARG A 496 13.63 17.20 2.50
CA ARG A 496 14.92 16.53 2.77
C ARG A 496 14.84 15.02 2.54
N ARG A 497 13.77 14.35 2.95
CA ARG A 497 13.60 12.91 2.71
C ARG A 497 13.42 12.60 1.23
N LEU A 498 12.69 13.44 0.49
CA LEU A 498 12.62 13.36 -0.97
C LEU A 498 14.01 13.51 -1.62
N ALA A 499 14.86 14.40 -1.10
CA ALA A 499 16.22 14.56 -1.60
C ALA A 499 17.10 13.33 -1.32
N LEU A 500 16.99 12.71 -0.14
CA LEU A 500 17.65 11.45 0.17
C LEU A 500 17.21 10.32 -0.78
N CYS A 501 15.92 10.25 -1.10
CA CYS A 501 15.41 9.32 -2.11
C CYS A 501 16.04 9.58 -3.49
N ALA A 502 16.23 10.83 -3.89
CA ALA A 502 16.87 11.18 -5.17
C ALA A 502 18.38 10.85 -5.17
N GLU A 503 19.10 11.15 -4.10
CA GLU A 503 20.51 10.78 -3.94
C GLU A 503 20.70 9.27 -4.14
N ARG A 504 19.83 8.43 -3.57
CA ARG A 504 19.88 6.96 -3.75
C ARG A 504 19.41 6.51 -5.12
N LEU A 505 18.20 6.91 -5.53
CA LEU A 505 17.54 6.36 -6.71
C LEU A 505 18.14 6.88 -8.02
N ILE A 506 18.39 8.20 -8.11
CA ILE A 506 18.79 8.87 -9.35
C ILE A 506 20.31 8.94 -9.45
N TYR A 507 20.98 9.31 -8.36
CA TYR A 507 22.43 9.50 -8.35
C TYR A 507 23.20 8.25 -7.90
N LYS A 508 22.49 7.20 -7.46
CA LYS A 508 23.06 5.93 -7.00
C LYS A 508 24.13 6.13 -5.91
N ASP A 509 23.92 7.11 -5.02
CA ASP A 509 24.82 7.40 -3.89
C ASP A 509 24.64 6.36 -2.78
N ASN A 510 25.49 5.34 -2.79
CA ASN A 510 25.48 4.25 -1.82
C ASN A 510 25.92 4.68 -0.40
N LEU A 511 26.33 5.94 -0.19
CA LEU A 511 26.64 6.46 1.15
C LEU A 511 25.38 6.92 1.89
N VAL A 512 24.27 7.14 1.18
CA VAL A 512 23.00 7.49 1.79
C VAL A 512 22.33 6.21 2.29
N PRO A 513 22.10 6.06 3.62
CA PRO A 513 21.54 4.81 4.14
C PRO A 513 20.14 4.55 3.59
N GLU A 514 19.87 3.28 3.30
CA GLU A 514 18.55 2.85 2.84
C GLU A 514 17.50 3.05 3.93
N ASP A 515 16.26 3.22 3.51
CA ASP A 515 15.14 3.18 4.44
C ASP A 515 15.00 1.74 4.96
N ILE A 516 14.63 1.59 6.22
CA ILE A 516 14.47 0.27 6.81
C ILE A 516 13.06 -0.22 6.54
N PHE A 517 12.98 -1.31 5.78
CA PHE A 517 11.74 -2.03 5.52
C PHE A 517 11.66 -3.36 6.28
N PRO A 518 10.46 -3.76 6.74
CA PRO A 518 10.23 -5.07 7.34
C PRO A 518 10.30 -6.16 6.26
N LEU A 519 10.89 -7.31 6.57
CA LEU A 519 11.04 -8.42 5.61
C LEU A 519 10.14 -9.61 5.94
N SER A 520 10.24 -10.14 7.15
CA SER A 520 9.44 -11.29 7.60
C SER A 520 9.05 -11.16 9.06
N ALA A 521 7.91 -11.74 9.42
CA ALA A 521 7.51 -12.00 10.80
C ALA A 521 7.34 -13.51 10.94
N GLU A 522 8.19 -14.16 11.74
CA GLU A 522 8.23 -15.62 11.84
C GLU A 522 7.90 -16.07 13.26
N LEU A 523 6.95 -17.02 13.40
CA LEU A 523 6.74 -17.71 14.66
C LEU A 523 7.89 -18.70 14.89
N ILE A 524 8.70 -18.45 15.92
CA ILE A 524 9.84 -19.29 16.29
C ILE A 524 9.46 -20.32 17.36
N GLU A 525 10.29 -21.35 17.53
CA GLU A 525 9.98 -22.58 18.30
C GLU A 525 9.51 -22.35 19.74
N ASP A 526 9.89 -21.24 20.36
CA ASP A 526 9.52 -20.90 21.74
C ASP A 526 8.27 -19.99 21.85
N GLY A 527 7.50 -19.88 20.76
CA GLY A 527 6.23 -19.15 20.73
C GLY A 527 6.38 -17.63 20.60
N ARG A 528 7.58 -17.12 20.33
CA ARG A 528 7.84 -15.71 20.02
C ARG A 528 7.72 -15.45 18.52
N ILE A 529 7.53 -14.19 18.15
CA ILE A 529 7.61 -13.77 16.75
C ILE A 529 8.91 -13.02 16.54
N LEU A 530 9.71 -13.47 15.59
CA LEU A 530 10.92 -12.77 15.16
C LEU A 530 10.58 -11.90 13.94
N LEU A 531 10.62 -10.59 14.11
CA LEU A 531 10.50 -9.62 13.02
C LEU A 531 11.90 -9.26 12.51
N SER A 532 12.11 -9.46 11.21
CA SER A 532 13.35 -9.15 10.50
C SER A 532 13.18 -7.90 9.63
N PHE A 533 14.28 -7.18 9.41
CA PHE A 533 14.32 -6.00 8.55
C PHE A 533 15.46 -6.12 7.53
N THR A 534 15.38 -5.30 6.48
CA THR A 534 16.45 -5.07 5.49
C THR A 534 17.83 -4.89 6.12
N ASP A 535 17.92 -4.05 7.16
CA ASP A 535 19.07 -3.98 8.07
C ASP A 535 18.59 -3.88 9.52
N THR A 536 18.44 -5.03 10.17
CA THR A 536 18.07 -5.12 11.59
C THR A 536 19.01 -4.35 12.52
N LYS A 537 20.32 -4.29 12.22
CA LYS A 537 21.30 -3.61 13.10
C LYS A 537 21.16 -2.10 13.05
N ALA A 538 20.60 -1.57 11.96
CA ALA A 538 20.27 -0.17 11.84
C ALA A 538 18.97 0.20 12.58
N VAL A 539 18.15 -0.75 13.04
CA VAL A 539 16.91 -0.46 13.77
C VAL A 539 17.19 0.00 15.19
N ARG A 540 16.43 1.00 15.63
CA ARG A 540 16.39 1.51 17.00
C ARG A 540 14.95 1.60 17.46
N MET A 541 14.70 1.13 18.68
CA MET A 541 13.42 1.29 19.35
C MET A 541 13.48 2.53 20.26
N VAL A 542 12.59 3.49 20.05
CA VAL A 542 12.59 4.78 20.78
C VAL A 542 11.57 4.83 21.92
N ASN A 543 10.55 3.98 21.91
CA ASN A 543 9.60 3.81 23.00
C ASN A 543 9.80 2.45 23.69
N ASP A 544 9.85 2.45 25.02
CA ASP A 544 9.83 1.24 25.85
C ASP A 544 8.87 1.46 27.03
N PRO A 545 7.73 0.75 27.11
CA PRO A 545 7.28 -0.29 26.18
C PRO A 545 6.86 0.27 24.80
N PRO A 546 6.90 -0.55 23.73
CA PRO A 546 6.37 -0.16 22.43
C PRO A 546 4.84 0.01 22.48
N LYS A 547 4.29 0.82 21.58
CA LYS A 547 2.87 1.22 21.63
C LYS A 547 2.07 0.75 20.43
N HIS A 548 2.71 0.58 19.29
CA HIS A 548 2.04 0.52 17.99
C HIS A 548 2.12 -0.85 17.33
N PHE A 549 2.40 -1.91 18.09
CA PHE A 549 2.35 -3.29 17.60
C PHE A 549 1.03 -3.96 17.94
N GLU A 550 0.44 -4.62 16.95
CA GLU A 550 -0.74 -5.46 17.09
C GLU A 550 -0.50 -6.83 16.43
N LEU A 551 -0.85 -7.90 17.12
CA LEU A 551 -0.88 -9.26 16.60
C LEU A 551 -2.34 -9.70 16.51
N ILE A 552 -2.73 -10.25 15.36
CA ILE A 552 -4.11 -10.63 15.08
C ILE A 552 -4.17 -12.14 14.85
N THR A 553 -5.05 -12.82 15.59
CA THR A 553 -5.29 -14.26 15.44
C THR A 553 -6.28 -14.55 14.32
N LEU A 554 -6.41 -15.83 13.94
CA LEU A 554 -7.38 -16.25 12.91
C LEU A 554 -8.83 -15.94 13.33
N GLU A 555 -9.09 -15.96 14.64
CA GLU A 555 -10.38 -15.66 15.27
C GLU A 555 -10.67 -14.16 15.37
N GLY A 556 -9.71 -13.31 14.97
CA GLY A 556 -9.82 -11.86 15.01
C GLY A 556 -9.47 -11.22 16.36
N GLU A 557 -8.88 -11.97 17.29
CA GLU A 557 -8.37 -11.42 18.55
C GLU A 557 -7.19 -10.47 18.27
N ILE A 558 -7.22 -9.25 18.82
CA ILE A 558 -6.13 -8.27 18.74
C ILE A 558 -5.32 -8.31 20.03
N LEU A 559 -4.06 -8.71 19.92
CA LEU A 559 -3.09 -8.85 21.00
C LEU A 559 -2.04 -7.73 20.91
N ARG A 560 -1.65 -7.16 22.06
CA ARG A 560 -0.56 -6.17 22.16
C ARG A 560 0.70 -6.83 22.71
N PRO A 561 1.70 -7.17 21.86
CA PRO A 561 2.91 -7.83 22.32
C PRO A 561 3.84 -6.86 23.05
N SER A 562 4.67 -7.39 23.95
CA SER A 562 5.92 -6.70 24.32
C SER A 562 6.97 -6.93 23.24
N ALA A 563 7.79 -5.93 22.94
CA ALA A 563 8.88 -6.06 21.96
C ALA A 563 10.25 -5.92 22.63
N ARG A 564 11.24 -6.63 22.10
CA ARG A 564 12.64 -6.49 22.49
C ARG A 564 13.53 -6.58 21.26
N LEU A 565 14.36 -5.57 21.05
CA LEU A 565 15.37 -5.61 20.01
C LEU A 565 16.53 -6.52 20.42
N THR A 566 16.97 -7.38 19.50
CA THR A 566 18.08 -8.34 19.68
C THR A 566 19.01 -8.28 18.47
N ASP A 567 20.15 -8.97 18.54
CA ASP A 567 21.10 -9.07 17.41
C ASP A 567 20.49 -9.73 16.17
N ASN A 568 19.44 -10.55 16.34
CA ASN A 568 18.80 -11.34 15.28
C ASN A 568 17.52 -10.69 14.72
N GLY A 569 16.98 -9.65 15.35
CA GLY A 569 15.66 -9.11 15.00
C GLY A 569 14.96 -8.43 16.16
N LEU A 570 13.75 -7.96 15.89
CA LEU A 570 12.83 -7.54 16.93
C LEU A 570 11.98 -8.73 17.36
N GLU A 571 12.17 -9.18 18.61
CA GLU A 571 11.37 -10.26 19.17
C GLU A 571 10.08 -9.70 19.79
N LEU A 572 8.93 -10.24 19.37
CA LEU A 572 7.62 -9.93 19.92
C LEU A 572 7.13 -11.10 20.78
N ARG A 573 6.68 -10.81 22.00
CA ARG A 573 6.09 -11.79 22.93
C ARG A 573 4.63 -11.44 23.21
N TYR A 574 3.76 -12.42 23.11
CA TYR A 574 2.32 -12.29 23.38
C TYR A 574 1.85 -13.36 24.38
N LYS A 575 0.62 -13.20 24.88
CA LYS A 575 -0.03 -14.18 25.76
C LYS A 575 -1.42 -14.48 25.20
N SER A 576 -1.57 -15.58 24.47
CA SER A 576 -2.85 -16.14 24.01
C SER A 576 -2.67 -17.63 23.72
N GLU A 577 -3.76 -18.40 23.81
CA GLU A 577 -3.82 -19.79 23.35
C GLU A 577 -3.93 -19.88 21.82
N ASN A 578 -4.42 -18.81 21.18
CA ASN A 578 -4.57 -18.72 19.73
C ASN A 578 -3.30 -18.14 19.09
N ALA A 579 -2.77 -18.82 18.08
CA ALA A 579 -1.60 -18.35 17.35
C ALA A 579 -1.97 -17.16 16.44
N PRO A 580 -1.17 -16.07 16.44
CA PRO A 580 -1.38 -14.96 15.54
C PRO A 580 -1.03 -15.34 14.10
N VAL A 581 -1.80 -14.78 13.16
CA VAL A 581 -1.63 -14.97 11.71
C VAL A 581 -1.20 -13.69 11.00
N LEU A 582 -1.33 -12.53 11.66
CA LEU A 582 -1.02 -11.22 11.10
C LEU A 582 -0.38 -10.33 12.16
N LEU A 583 0.72 -9.67 11.79
CA LEU A 583 1.38 -8.61 12.54
C LEU A 583 1.08 -7.27 11.89
N ARG A 584 0.74 -6.26 12.68
CA ARG A 584 0.65 -4.86 12.26
C ARG A 584 1.58 -4.00 13.11
N TYR A 585 2.19 -3.01 12.47
CA TYR A 585 2.97 -1.98 13.14
C TYR A 585 2.58 -0.60 12.63
N ALA A 586 2.26 0.32 13.55
CA ALA A 586 1.84 1.70 13.26
C ALA A 586 0.71 1.78 12.21
N TRP A 587 -0.14 0.74 12.17
CA TRP A 587 -1.24 0.58 11.21
C TRP A 587 -2.52 1.25 11.73
N GLU A 588 -2.38 2.52 12.05
CA GLU A 588 -3.42 3.41 12.59
C GLU A 588 -3.46 4.67 11.73
N ASN A 589 -4.52 5.49 11.83
CA ASN A 589 -4.60 6.77 11.11
C ASN A 589 -3.54 7.79 11.58
N ASP A 590 -3.31 7.85 12.90
CA ASP A 590 -2.30 8.70 13.55
C ASP A 590 -1.55 7.92 14.66
N PRO A 591 -0.53 7.10 14.31
CA PRO A 591 0.34 6.46 15.29
C PRO A 591 1.28 7.51 15.91
N VAL A 592 0.80 8.22 16.92
CA VAL A 592 1.55 9.28 17.61
C VAL A 592 2.87 8.72 18.16
N LYS A 593 4.00 9.28 17.67
CA LYS A 593 5.37 8.87 18.03
C LYS A 593 5.64 7.40 17.69
N PRO A 594 5.99 7.06 16.43
CA PRO A 594 6.30 5.69 16.03
C PRO A 594 7.41 5.08 16.92
N ASP A 595 7.38 3.76 17.12
CA ASP A 595 8.30 3.08 18.04
C ASP A 595 9.68 2.83 17.44
N LEU A 596 9.78 2.74 16.11
CA LEU A 596 10.95 2.27 15.38
C LEU A 596 11.52 3.35 14.45
N PHE A 597 12.83 3.56 14.56
CA PHE A 597 13.62 4.44 13.70
C PHE A 597 14.88 3.72 13.23
N SER A 598 15.44 4.16 12.11
CA SER A 598 16.79 3.81 11.71
C SER A 598 17.83 4.50 12.59
N SER A 599 19.07 4.02 12.51
CA SER A 599 20.23 4.63 13.15
C SER A 599 20.55 6.03 12.60
N THR A 600 20.03 6.36 11.42
CA THR A 600 20.08 7.68 10.79
C THR A 600 18.92 8.60 11.18
N GLY A 601 17.95 8.11 11.96
CA GLY A 601 16.82 8.91 12.44
C GLY A 601 15.64 9.00 11.47
N LEU A 602 15.55 8.12 10.47
CA LEU A 602 14.35 7.98 9.63
C LEU A 602 13.39 6.98 10.29
N PRO A 603 12.08 7.22 10.33
CA PRO A 603 11.13 6.26 10.90
C PRO A 603 11.05 5.01 10.01
N VAL A 604 10.82 3.85 10.65
CA VAL A 604 10.38 2.65 9.93
C VAL A 604 8.94 2.86 9.47
N THR A 605 8.67 2.60 8.19
CA THR A 605 7.31 2.69 7.63
C THR A 605 6.32 1.79 8.39
N PRO A 606 5.05 2.20 8.53
CA PRO A 606 3.97 1.30 8.90
C PRO A 606 3.89 0.10 7.97
N PHE A 607 3.46 -1.04 8.50
CA PHE A 607 3.30 -2.26 7.72
C PHE A 607 2.28 -3.22 8.33
N ARG A 608 1.86 -4.17 7.50
CA ARG A 608 1.30 -5.44 7.96
C ARG A 608 2.05 -6.59 7.31
N LEU A 609 2.32 -7.63 8.08
CA LEU A 609 2.97 -8.84 7.58
C LEU A 609 2.20 -10.07 8.06
N PRO A 610 1.99 -11.08 7.19
CA PRO A 610 1.56 -12.38 7.68
C PRO A 610 2.61 -12.91 8.65
N VAL A 611 2.14 -13.55 9.74
CA VAL A 611 3.03 -14.29 10.64
C VAL A 611 3.27 -15.65 10.01
N ILE A 612 4.47 -15.87 9.50
CA ILE A 612 4.87 -17.11 8.85
C ILE A 612 4.99 -18.19 9.93
N GLN A 613 4.15 -19.22 9.79
CA GLN A 613 4.19 -20.42 10.61
C GLN A 613 4.79 -21.54 9.77
N LYS A 614 5.82 -22.23 10.28
CA LYS A 614 6.55 -23.24 9.49
C LYS A 614 5.71 -24.48 9.13
N THR A 615 4.56 -24.75 9.77
CA THR A 615 3.60 -25.79 9.35
C THR A 615 2.20 -25.53 9.93
N LEU A 616 1.14 -25.52 9.10
CA LEU A 616 -0.26 -25.55 9.54
C LEU A 616 -0.85 -26.96 9.37
N TRP A 617 -1.32 -27.56 10.44
CA TRP A 617 -2.07 -28.81 10.41
C TRP A 617 -3.26 -28.79 11.37
N LYS A 618 -4.27 -29.62 11.10
CA LYS A 618 -5.34 -29.92 12.07
C LYS A 618 -5.58 -31.41 12.18
N GLU A 619 -6.00 -31.84 13.36
CA GLU A 619 -6.32 -33.24 13.67
C GLU A 619 -7.81 -33.40 13.92
N TYR A 620 -8.40 -34.46 13.38
CA TYR A 620 -9.81 -34.79 13.58
C TYR A 620 -10.09 -36.27 13.29
N PHE A 621 -11.26 -36.74 13.73
CA PHE A 621 -11.76 -38.07 13.41
C PHE A 621 -12.76 -38.01 12.26
N ILE A 622 -12.75 -39.02 11.39
CA ILE A 622 -13.73 -39.21 10.31
C ILE A 622 -14.38 -40.60 10.38
N GLY A 623 -15.54 -40.72 9.73
CA GLY A 623 -16.26 -41.99 9.62
C GLY A 623 -16.59 -42.59 11.00
N SER A 624 -16.31 -43.89 11.16
CA SER A 624 -16.55 -44.63 12.41
C SER A 624 -15.40 -44.58 13.42
N GLY A 625 -14.42 -43.68 13.23
CA GLY A 625 -13.31 -43.49 14.17
C GLY A 625 -11.90 -43.48 13.57
N ILE A 626 -11.75 -43.11 12.29
CA ILE A 626 -10.43 -42.98 11.65
C ILE A 626 -9.83 -41.62 12.05
N PHE A 627 -8.64 -41.62 12.63
CA PHE A 627 -7.92 -40.41 13.00
C PHE A 627 -7.09 -39.88 11.83
N VAL A 628 -7.27 -38.61 11.51
CA VAL A 628 -6.64 -37.93 10.36
C VAL A 628 -5.95 -36.66 10.85
N ARG A 629 -4.72 -36.46 10.36
CA ARG A 629 -4.03 -35.17 10.40
C ARG A 629 -3.96 -34.60 8.99
N GLU A 630 -4.53 -33.44 8.83
CA GLU A 630 -4.57 -32.69 7.59
C GLU A 630 -3.55 -31.55 7.62
N TYR A 631 -2.76 -31.42 6.55
CA TYR A 631 -1.77 -30.37 6.35
C TYR A 631 -2.18 -29.45 5.19
N TYR A 632 -2.05 -28.14 5.40
CA TYR A 632 -2.55 -27.12 4.46
C TYR A 632 -1.42 -26.37 3.75
N PRO A 633 -1.53 -26.15 2.43
CA PRO A 633 -0.66 -25.21 1.73
C PRO A 633 -1.07 -23.77 2.06
N LEU A 634 -0.09 -22.94 2.46
CA LEU A 634 -0.33 -21.56 2.89
C LEU A 634 -0.67 -20.59 1.75
N HIS A 635 -0.33 -20.93 0.49
CA HIS A 635 -0.31 -19.98 -0.63
C HIS A 635 -0.80 -20.53 -1.99
N GLN A 636 -1.59 -21.61 -2.03
CA GLN A 636 -2.13 -22.14 -3.29
C GLN A 636 -3.60 -22.54 -3.18
N ASP A 637 -4.31 -22.44 -4.32
CA ASP A 637 -5.66 -23.00 -4.45
C ASP A 637 -5.63 -24.50 -4.14
N ASN A 638 -6.58 -24.94 -3.30
CA ASN A 638 -6.72 -26.29 -2.73
C ASN A 638 -7.07 -27.41 -3.75
N LYS A 639 -6.47 -27.39 -4.94
CA LYS A 639 -6.87 -28.19 -6.11
C LYS A 639 -6.29 -29.60 -6.13
N CYS A 640 -5.20 -29.87 -5.39
CA CYS A 640 -4.57 -31.19 -5.37
C CYS A 640 -4.46 -31.74 -3.94
N ALA A 641 -4.85 -33.00 -3.75
CA ALA A 641 -4.79 -33.68 -2.48
C ALA A 641 -3.95 -34.96 -2.55
N VAL A 642 -3.18 -35.25 -1.50
CA VAL A 642 -2.38 -36.47 -1.35
C VAL A 642 -2.78 -37.17 -0.06
N ILE A 643 -3.16 -38.45 -0.13
CA ILE A 643 -3.48 -39.28 1.03
C ILE A 643 -2.32 -40.22 1.30
N LEU A 644 -1.77 -40.20 2.52
CA LEU A 644 -0.59 -40.95 2.91
C LEU A 644 -0.96 -42.13 3.80
N SER A 645 -0.71 -43.34 3.31
CA SER A 645 -0.93 -44.60 4.03
C SER A 645 0.37 -45.13 4.64
N HIS A 646 0.42 -45.27 5.95
CA HIS A 646 1.59 -45.82 6.66
C HIS A 646 1.74 -47.33 6.47
N GLY A 647 2.91 -47.88 6.80
CA GLY A 647 3.20 -49.32 6.72
C GLY A 647 2.70 -50.15 7.91
N TYR A 648 3.02 -51.45 7.88
CA TYR A 648 2.68 -52.38 8.97
C TYR A 648 3.33 -51.97 10.28
N ASN A 649 2.59 -52.04 11.39
CA ASN A 649 3.05 -51.66 12.73
C ASN A 649 3.54 -50.19 12.84
N GLN A 650 3.05 -49.31 11.96
CA GLN A 650 3.28 -47.86 12.01
C GLN A 650 1.96 -47.12 12.30
N ASN A 651 2.05 -45.80 12.33
CA ASN A 651 0.94 -44.86 12.50
C ASN A 651 1.24 -43.63 11.62
N LEU A 652 0.36 -42.64 11.60
CA LEU A 652 0.46 -41.43 10.78
C LEU A 652 1.77 -40.66 10.97
N GLU A 653 2.45 -40.78 12.12
CA GLU A 653 3.70 -40.04 12.36
C GLU A 653 4.81 -40.49 11.41
N SER A 654 4.78 -41.73 10.91
CA SER A 654 5.76 -42.21 9.92
C SER A 654 5.65 -41.54 8.55
N THR A 655 4.52 -40.87 8.28
CA THR A 655 4.28 -40.13 7.04
C THR A 655 4.14 -38.61 7.26
N SER A 656 4.25 -38.15 8.50
CA SER A 656 4.05 -36.75 8.89
C SER A 656 5.07 -35.79 8.25
N ASP A 657 6.32 -36.21 8.14
CA ASP A 657 7.41 -35.46 7.52
C ASP A 657 7.17 -35.24 6.03
N ILE A 658 6.72 -36.27 5.31
CA ILE A 658 6.33 -36.19 3.90
C ILE A 658 5.10 -35.29 3.75
N ALA A 659 4.08 -35.46 4.59
CA ALA A 659 2.84 -34.67 4.51
C ALA A 659 3.11 -33.17 4.73
N ALA A 660 3.93 -32.82 5.72
CA ALA A 660 4.35 -31.44 5.95
C ALA A 660 5.15 -30.88 4.76
N ALA A 661 6.13 -31.64 4.25
CA ALA A 661 6.96 -31.22 3.14
C ALA A 661 6.17 -31.06 1.82
N LEU A 662 5.10 -31.83 1.63
CA LEU A 662 4.17 -31.68 0.51
C LEU A 662 3.29 -30.44 0.68
N ALA A 663 2.83 -30.14 1.89
CA ALA A 663 2.07 -28.92 2.19
C ALA A 663 2.89 -27.65 1.94
N GLU A 664 4.17 -27.64 2.34
CA GLU A 664 5.12 -26.56 2.00
C GLU A 664 5.28 -26.36 0.48
N ARG A 665 5.04 -27.40 -0.31
CA ARG A 665 5.16 -27.39 -1.78
C ARG A 665 3.82 -27.19 -2.50
N GLY A 666 2.75 -26.87 -1.77
CA GLY A 666 1.45 -26.51 -2.36
C GLY A 666 0.40 -27.63 -2.38
N PHE A 667 0.70 -28.82 -1.86
CA PHE A 667 -0.25 -29.94 -1.86
C PHE A 667 -1.02 -30.03 -0.55
N ARG A 668 -2.34 -30.26 -0.60
CA ARG A 668 -3.09 -30.61 0.61
C ARG A 668 -2.81 -32.06 0.97
N ALA A 669 -2.20 -32.31 2.12
CA ALA A 669 -1.73 -33.65 2.49
C ALA A 669 -2.51 -34.21 3.69
N TYR A 670 -2.82 -35.50 3.66
CA TYR A 670 -3.58 -36.19 4.69
C TYR A 670 -2.82 -37.41 5.16
N ALA A 671 -2.28 -37.36 6.37
CA ALA A 671 -1.78 -38.53 7.06
C ALA A 671 -2.90 -39.08 7.96
N PHE A 672 -3.09 -40.39 8.01
CA PHE A 672 -4.13 -40.99 8.83
C PHE A 672 -3.65 -42.31 9.42
N ASP A 673 -4.31 -42.74 10.49
CA ASP A 673 -4.09 -44.02 11.12
C ASP A 673 -5.06 -45.06 10.57
N PHE A 674 -4.58 -46.23 10.15
CA PHE A 674 -5.46 -47.38 9.92
C PHE A 674 -6.14 -47.84 11.23
N CYS A 675 -7.37 -48.35 11.15
CA CYS A 675 -8.10 -48.87 12.30
C CYS A 675 -7.38 -50.12 12.85
N GLY A 676 -6.95 -50.06 14.12
CA GLY A 676 -6.08 -51.10 14.67
C GLY A 676 -4.66 -51.06 14.10
N GLY A 677 -4.24 -49.90 13.61
CA GLY A 677 -2.87 -49.61 13.18
C GLY A 677 -1.84 -49.87 14.28
N GLY A 678 -0.56 -49.66 13.95
CA GLY A 678 0.56 -50.00 14.82
C GLY A 678 0.59 -49.27 16.16
N PHE A 679 1.69 -49.47 16.88
CA PHE A 679 1.88 -48.85 18.19
C PHE A 679 1.65 -47.33 18.15
N GLY A 680 0.75 -46.81 19.00
CA GLY A 680 0.43 -45.39 19.09
C GLY A 680 -0.65 -44.89 18.12
N SER A 681 -1.27 -45.76 17.32
CA SER A 681 -2.44 -45.40 16.50
C SER A 681 -3.58 -44.83 17.35
N LYS A 682 -4.13 -43.70 16.90
CA LYS A 682 -5.26 -43.00 17.49
C LYS A 682 -6.60 -43.43 16.88
N SER A 683 -6.60 -44.11 15.73
CA SER A 683 -7.81 -44.66 15.12
C SER A 683 -8.45 -45.75 15.99
N ILE A 684 -9.78 -45.75 16.04
CA ILE A 684 -10.55 -46.72 16.83
C ILE A 684 -10.44 -48.11 16.17
N GLY A 685 -9.90 -49.09 16.90
CA GLY A 685 -9.78 -50.46 16.44
C GLY A 685 -8.73 -51.25 17.23
N SER A 686 -8.51 -52.51 16.87
CA SER A 686 -7.49 -53.36 17.49
C SER A 686 -6.65 -54.07 16.42
N GLY A 687 -5.35 -54.21 16.66
CA GLY A 687 -4.43 -54.90 15.76
C GLY A 687 -4.80 -56.35 15.46
N ILE A 688 -5.55 -57.01 16.34
CA ILE A 688 -6.06 -58.36 16.09
C ILE A 688 -7.20 -58.41 15.07
N ASP A 689 -7.86 -57.28 14.81
CA ASP A 689 -8.94 -57.13 13.83
C ASP A 689 -8.44 -56.62 12.48
N MET A 690 -7.20 -56.13 12.40
CA MET A 690 -6.57 -55.61 11.20
C MET A 690 -6.30 -56.71 10.16
N SER A 691 -6.59 -56.39 8.90
CA SER A 691 -6.14 -57.12 7.72
C SER A 691 -5.95 -56.18 6.53
N VAL A 692 -5.31 -56.65 5.46
CA VAL A 692 -5.20 -55.88 4.19
C VAL A 692 -6.59 -55.44 3.68
N SER A 693 -7.61 -56.28 3.83
CA SER A 693 -8.97 -55.92 3.39
C SER A 693 -9.60 -54.82 4.26
N THR A 694 -9.34 -54.80 5.57
CA THR A 694 -9.86 -53.71 6.42
C THR A 694 -9.14 -52.40 6.17
N GLU A 695 -7.83 -52.43 5.93
CA GLU A 695 -7.07 -51.22 5.56
C GLU A 695 -7.48 -50.66 4.19
N ILE A 696 -7.83 -51.51 3.22
CA ILE A 696 -8.44 -51.07 1.96
C ILE A 696 -9.75 -50.33 2.24
N SER A 697 -10.61 -50.87 3.11
CA SER A 697 -11.88 -50.22 3.48
C SER A 697 -11.66 -48.89 4.21
N ASP A 698 -10.68 -48.79 5.11
CA ASP A 698 -10.34 -47.54 5.79
C ASP A 698 -9.87 -46.48 4.78
N LEU A 699 -8.98 -46.85 3.84
CA LEU A 699 -8.51 -45.93 2.81
C LEU A 699 -9.66 -45.48 1.88
N GLU A 700 -10.61 -46.37 1.54
CA GLU A 700 -11.82 -46.00 0.79
C GLU A 700 -12.66 -44.96 1.56
N VAL A 701 -12.80 -45.08 2.88
CA VAL A 701 -13.50 -44.09 3.72
C VAL A 701 -12.78 -42.74 3.71
N VAL A 702 -11.44 -42.73 3.82
CA VAL A 702 -10.64 -41.49 3.77
C VAL A 702 -10.75 -40.81 2.40
N ILE A 703 -10.66 -41.58 1.31
CA ILE A 703 -10.83 -41.09 -0.06
C ILE A 703 -12.21 -40.45 -0.22
N ASP A 704 -13.27 -41.16 0.16
CA ASP A 704 -14.65 -40.68 -0.02
C ASP A 704 -14.92 -39.45 0.86
N TYR A 705 -14.39 -39.41 2.08
CA TYR A 705 -14.46 -38.23 2.94
C TYR A 705 -13.83 -37.01 2.27
N ILE A 706 -12.59 -37.14 1.78
CA ILE A 706 -11.87 -36.02 1.15
C ILE A 706 -12.60 -35.59 -0.12
N LYS A 707 -13.03 -36.51 -0.96
CA LYS A 707 -13.77 -36.14 -2.17
C LYS A 707 -15.08 -35.41 -1.88
N ASN A 708 -15.81 -35.82 -0.86
CA ASN A 708 -17.12 -35.26 -0.54
C ASN A 708 -17.07 -33.96 0.28
N ASN A 709 -15.94 -33.65 0.92
CA ASN A 709 -15.83 -32.47 1.79
C ASN A 709 -14.78 -31.45 1.31
N VAL A 710 -13.80 -31.89 0.52
CA VAL A 710 -12.65 -31.08 0.08
C VAL A 710 -12.68 -30.81 -1.41
N PHE A 711 -13.26 -31.70 -2.21
CA PHE A 711 -13.43 -31.55 -3.65
C PHE A 711 -12.11 -31.24 -4.42
N PRO A 712 -11.06 -32.05 -4.26
CA PRO A 712 -9.82 -31.83 -5.01
C PRO A 712 -10.04 -32.07 -6.51
N GLU A 713 -9.40 -31.27 -7.37
CA GLU A 713 -9.35 -31.48 -8.82
C GLU A 713 -8.54 -32.73 -9.17
N LYS A 714 -7.43 -32.96 -8.46
CA LYS A 714 -6.59 -34.17 -8.58
C LYS A 714 -6.34 -34.79 -7.21
N LEU A 715 -6.51 -36.11 -7.13
CA LEU A 715 -6.34 -36.88 -5.89
C LEU A 715 -5.29 -37.97 -6.08
N PHE A 716 -4.26 -37.96 -5.25
CA PHE A 716 -3.14 -38.90 -5.29
C PHE A 716 -3.12 -39.77 -4.04
N LEU A 717 -2.66 -41.02 -4.20
CA LEU A 717 -2.38 -41.89 -3.06
C LEU A 717 -0.88 -42.10 -2.94
N TYR A 718 -0.38 -41.92 -1.73
CA TYR A 718 0.95 -42.31 -1.29
C TYR A 718 0.82 -43.49 -0.33
N GLY A 719 1.68 -44.49 -0.47
CA GLY A 719 1.74 -45.58 0.50
C GLY A 719 3.13 -46.18 0.64
N GLU A 720 3.52 -46.46 1.89
CA GLU A 720 4.79 -47.11 2.23
C GLU A 720 4.58 -48.56 2.69
N SER A 721 5.43 -49.48 2.23
CA SER A 721 5.40 -50.90 2.63
C SER A 721 4.00 -51.53 2.46
N GLN A 722 3.35 -52.00 3.55
CA GLN A 722 1.97 -52.50 3.52
C GLN A 722 0.96 -51.44 3.07
N GLY A 723 1.10 -50.19 3.50
CA GLY A 723 0.29 -49.06 3.02
C GLY A 723 0.46 -48.83 1.52
N GLY A 724 1.65 -49.11 0.97
CA GLY A 724 1.90 -49.12 -0.48
C GLY A 724 1.16 -50.25 -1.20
N PHE A 725 1.10 -51.45 -0.60
CA PHE A 725 0.30 -52.55 -1.13
C PHE A 725 -1.20 -52.23 -1.13
N VAL A 726 -1.71 -51.69 -0.02
CA VAL A 726 -3.10 -51.25 0.14
C VAL A 726 -3.45 -50.15 -0.87
N SER A 727 -2.63 -49.10 -0.95
CA SER A 727 -2.84 -47.97 -1.88
C SER A 727 -2.90 -48.43 -3.33
N ALA A 728 -2.05 -49.38 -3.72
CA ALA A 728 -2.04 -49.92 -5.08
C ALA A 728 -3.30 -50.73 -5.41
N LEU A 729 -3.78 -51.56 -4.48
CA LEU A 729 -5.01 -52.34 -4.65
C LEU A 729 -6.26 -51.46 -4.66
N THR A 730 -6.31 -50.43 -3.80
CA THR A 730 -7.41 -49.46 -3.76
C THR A 730 -7.41 -48.60 -5.03
N GLY A 731 -6.25 -48.10 -5.45
CA GLY A 731 -6.09 -47.33 -6.69
C GLY A 731 -6.56 -48.12 -7.93
N ALA A 732 -6.23 -49.41 -8.03
CA ALA A 732 -6.68 -50.27 -9.12
C ALA A 732 -8.22 -50.43 -9.20
N LYS A 733 -8.96 -50.15 -8.13
CA LYS A 733 -10.44 -50.17 -8.11
C LYS A 733 -11.07 -48.80 -8.38
N ARG A 734 -10.30 -47.71 -8.32
CA ARG A 734 -10.78 -46.33 -8.27
C ARG A 734 -10.28 -45.53 -9.47
N LYS A 735 -11.19 -45.15 -10.36
CA LYS A 735 -10.89 -44.37 -11.59
C LYS A 735 -10.62 -42.88 -11.33
N ASP A 736 -10.92 -42.43 -10.13
CA ASP A 736 -10.85 -41.06 -9.65
C ASP A 736 -9.54 -40.74 -8.93
N ILE A 737 -8.59 -41.68 -8.89
CA ILE A 737 -7.23 -41.46 -8.40
C ILE A 737 -6.33 -41.05 -9.57
N SER A 738 -5.79 -39.84 -9.50
CA SER A 738 -4.99 -39.19 -10.53
C SER A 738 -3.56 -39.74 -10.64
N GLY A 739 -3.05 -40.40 -9.61
CA GLY A 739 -1.76 -41.09 -9.65
C GLY A 739 -1.43 -41.78 -8.32
N LEU A 740 -0.44 -42.68 -8.36
CA LEU A 740 0.05 -43.43 -7.19
C LEU A 740 1.54 -43.18 -6.95
N VAL A 741 1.91 -43.06 -5.68
CA VAL A 741 3.29 -43.03 -5.22
C VAL A 741 3.49 -44.18 -4.23
N LEU A 742 4.33 -45.14 -4.61
CA LEU A 742 4.51 -46.39 -3.88
C LEU A 742 5.95 -46.53 -3.41
N LEU A 743 6.15 -46.46 -2.10
CA LEU A 743 7.46 -46.62 -1.47
C LEU A 743 7.62 -48.06 -0.95
N TYR A 744 8.63 -48.76 -1.48
CA TYR A 744 8.95 -50.18 -1.24
C TYR A 744 7.70 -51.07 -1.02
N PRO A 745 6.73 -51.06 -1.94
CA PRO A 745 5.39 -51.61 -1.71
C PRO A 745 5.44 -53.13 -1.46
N ALA A 746 4.78 -53.58 -0.38
CA ALA A 746 4.83 -54.96 0.11
C ALA A 746 4.01 -55.97 -0.72
N PHE A 747 4.22 -56.01 -2.04
CA PHE A 747 3.60 -56.99 -2.95
C PHE A 747 3.99 -58.45 -2.65
N CYS A 748 4.92 -58.68 -1.72
CA CYS A 748 5.28 -60.01 -1.23
C CYS A 748 4.24 -60.62 -0.27
N ILE A 749 3.27 -59.84 0.21
CA ILE A 749 2.28 -60.30 1.20
C ILE A 749 1.55 -61.58 0.74
N PRO A 750 0.97 -61.70 -0.47
CA PRO A 750 0.31 -62.93 -0.90
C PRO A 750 1.21 -64.16 -0.86
N ASP A 751 2.43 -64.05 -1.38
CA ASP A 751 3.39 -65.17 -1.42
C ASP A 751 3.81 -65.61 -0.01
N GLN A 752 4.01 -64.65 0.90
CA GLN A 752 4.42 -64.92 2.28
C GLN A 752 3.29 -65.49 3.14
N TRP A 753 2.04 -65.11 2.86
CA TRP A 753 0.91 -65.43 3.72
C TRP A 753 0.09 -66.62 3.23
N LEU A 754 -0.16 -66.76 1.93
CA LEU A 754 -0.95 -67.88 1.38
C LEU A 754 -0.19 -69.21 1.46
N GLY A 755 1.13 -69.19 1.60
CA GLY A 755 1.94 -70.38 1.88
C GLY A 755 1.85 -70.88 3.34
N ARG A 756 1.21 -70.14 4.25
CA ARG A 756 1.07 -70.53 5.66
C ARG A 756 -0.14 -71.44 5.87
N ASN A 757 -0.16 -72.19 6.98
CA ASN A 757 -1.27 -73.09 7.31
C ASN A 757 -2.32 -72.38 8.19
N PRO A 758 -3.46 -71.92 7.64
CA PRO A 758 -4.45 -71.12 8.38
C PRO A 758 -5.13 -71.90 9.50
N SER A 759 -5.21 -73.23 9.40
CA SER A 759 -5.82 -74.08 10.45
C SER A 759 -5.02 -74.08 11.76
N LYS A 760 -3.73 -73.69 11.71
CA LYS A 760 -2.87 -73.55 12.89
C LYS A 760 -2.94 -72.16 13.54
N MET A 761 -3.63 -71.20 12.93
CA MET A 761 -3.79 -69.83 13.41
C MET A 761 -5.05 -69.68 14.26
N THR A 762 -5.14 -70.39 15.39
CA THR A 762 -6.35 -70.45 16.23
C THR A 762 -6.41 -69.38 17.33
N LYS A 763 -5.31 -68.66 17.57
CA LYS A 763 -5.20 -67.56 18.52
C LYS A 763 -4.39 -66.42 17.89
N PRO A 764 -4.55 -65.16 18.36
CA PRO A 764 -3.66 -64.08 17.98
C PRO A 764 -2.20 -64.42 18.28
N PHE A 765 -1.28 -63.92 17.45
CA PHE A 765 0.15 -64.20 17.54
C PHE A 765 0.98 -62.97 17.14
N GLU A 766 2.21 -62.93 17.61
CA GLU A 766 3.16 -61.87 17.31
C GLU A 766 3.75 -62.03 15.91
N PHE A 767 3.74 -60.95 15.13
CA PHE A 767 4.44 -60.85 13.86
C PHE A 767 5.10 -59.47 13.76
N MET A 768 6.42 -59.43 13.53
CA MET A 768 7.19 -58.18 13.41
C MET A 768 6.92 -57.15 14.53
N GLY A 769 6.73 -57.63 15.77
CA GLY A 769 6.52 -56.79 16.95
C GLY A 769 5.09 -56.28 17.13
N PHE A 770 4.10 -56.87 16.45
CA PHE A 770 2.70 -56.52 16.58
C PHE A 770 1.80 -57.76 16.62
N THR A 771 0.77 -57.73 17.48
CA THR A 771 -0.17 -58.85 17.62
C THR A 771 -1.24 -58.81 16.54
N ILE A 772 -1.34 -59.87 15.74
CA ILE A 772 -2.37 -60.04 14.70
C ILE A 772 -3.11 -61.36 14.85
N SER A 773 -4.25 -61.52 14.17
CA SER A 773 -5.03 -62.76 14.18
C SER A 773 -5.16 -63.40 12.79
N LYS A 774 -5.84 -64.55 12.72
CA LYS A 774 -6.20 -65.21 11.45
C LYS A 774 -6.94 -64.28 10.47
N LYS A 775 -7.59 -63.22 10.96
CA LYS A 775 -8.24 -62.21 10.11
C LYS A 775 -7.28 -61.58 9.11
N TYR A 776 -6.01 -61.39 9.48
CA TYR A 776 -5.00 -60.90 8.55
C TYR A 776 -4.85 -61.83 7.34
N TYR A 777 -4.66 -63.14 7.59
CA TYR A 777 -4.60 -64.17 6.53
C TYR A 777 -5.88 -64.20 5.68
N ASP A 778 -7.05 -64.12 6.33
CA ASP A 778 -8.34 -64.16 5.64
C ASP A 778 -8.54 -62.95 4.71
N GLY A 779 -7.92 -61.81 5.03
CA GLY A 779 -7.93 -60.59 4.19
C GLY A 779 -6.88 -60.54 3.08
N VAL A 780 -6.00 -61.54 2.97
CA VAL A 780 -4.98 -61.59 1.90
C VAL A 780 -5.63 -61.91 0.54
N PRO A 781 -5.37 -61.12 -0.51
CA PRO A 781 -5.89 -61.39 -1.85
C PRO A 781 -5.52 -62.79 -2.37
N ARG A 782 -6.51 -63.52 -2.94
CA ARG A 782 -6.33 -64.85 -3.55
C ARG A 782 -6.33 -64.84 -5.08
N TYR A 783 -6.14 -63.66 -5.67
CA TYR A 783 -6.01 -63.44 -7.10
C TYR A 783 -4.61 -62.92 -7.43
N ASP A 784 -4.22 -62.92 -8.71
CA ASP A 784 -2.93 -62.34 -9.11
C ASP A 784 -2.97 -60.81 -8.98
N VAL A 785 -2.25 -60.31 -7.98
CA VAL A 785 -2.18 -58.87 -7.70
C VAL A 785 -1.56 -58.10 -8.86
N PHE A 786 -0.64 -58.69 -9.63
CA PHE A 786 0.00 -58.02 -10.75
C PHE A 786 -0.94 -57.89 -11.95
N GLU A 787 -1.78 -58.90 -12.19
CA GLU A 787 -2.86 -58.78 -13.18
C GLU A 787 -3.79 -57.62 -12.81
N LYS A 788 -4.16 -57.52 -11.53
CA LYS A 788 -5.02 -56.44 -11.05
C LYS A 788 -4.37 -55.06 -11.18
N LEU A 789 -3.06 -54.95 -10.93
CA LEU A 789 -2.33 -53.70 -11.17
C LEU A 789 -2.36 -53.28 -12.65
N GLY A 790 -2.35 -54.22 -13.59
CA GLY A 790 -2.43 -53.94 -15.03
C GLY A 790 -3.72 -53.25 -15.48
N GLU A 791 -4.76 -53.26 -14.63
CA GLU A 791 -5.99 -52.50 -14.85
C GLU A 791 -5.84 -50.99 -14.56
N TYR A 792 -4.85 -50.59 -13.75
CA TYR A 792 -4.61 -49.18 -13.42
C TYR A 792 -3.88 -48.46 -14.56
N THR A 793 -4.46 -47.34 -15.03
CA THR A 793 -3.97 -46.62 -16.21
C THR A 793 -3.34 -45.27 -15.90
N ALA A 794 -3.60 -44.71 -14.71
CA ALA A 794 -2.99 -43.45 -14.30
C ALA A 794 -1.50 -43.64 -13.94
N PRO A 795 -0.70 -42.56 -13.92
CA PRO A 795 0.73 -42.64 -13.64
C PRO A 795 1.03 -43.22 -12.25
N VAL A 796 2.07 -44.05 -12.16
CA VAL A 796 2.57 -44.65 -10.92
C VAL A 796 4.06 -44.38 -10.76
N LEU A 797 4.46 -43.83 -9.62
CA LEU A 797 5.86 -43.79 -9.20
C LEU A 797 6.10 -44.91 -8.20
N ILE A 798 7.10 -45.76 -8.45
CA ILE A 798 7.58 -46.76 -7.51
C ILE A 798 9.01 -46.41 -7.10
N MET A 799 9.25 -46.35 -5.80
CA MET A 799 10.57 -46.08 -5.21
C MET A 799 10.98 -47.27 -4.35
N HIS A 800 12.20 -47.80 -4.52
CA HIS A 800 12.62 -49.00 -3.78
C HIS A 800 14.13 -49.01 -3.50
N GLY A 801 14.53 -49.39 -2.30
CA GLY A 801 15.94 -49.61 -1.94
C GLY A 801 16.52 -50.88 -2.56
N THR A 802 17.73 -50.83 -3.11
CA THR A 802 18.34 -52.02 -3.76
C THR A 802 18.76 -53.09 -2.75
N SER A 803 18.87 -52.74 -1.46
CA SER A 803 19.26 -53.62 -0.36
C SER A 803 18.11 -53.93 0.60
N ASP A 804 16.85 -53.71 0.20
CA ASP A 804 15.67 -54.03 1.01
C ASP A 804 15.55 -55.54 1.26
N SER A 805 15.76 -55.94 2.52
CA SER A 805 15.69 -57.33 2.98
C SER A 805 14.30 -57.76 3.45
N VAL A 806 13.35 -56.83 3.58
CA VAL A 806 11.98 -57.11 4.04
C VAL A 806 11.06 -57.32 2.84
N VAL A 807 11.14 -56.41 1.86
CA VAL A 807 10.43 -56.51 0.59
C VAL A 807 11.47 -56.52 -0.53
N ASN A 808 11.67 -57.69 -1.14
CA ASN A 808 12.65 -57.83 -2.21
C ASN A 808 12.31 -56.89 -3.40
N VAL A 809 13.29 -56.12 -3.87
CA VAL A 809 13.16 -55.18 -5.01
C VAL A 809 12.62 -55.83 -6.30
N GLY A 810 12.74 -57.15 -6.44
CA GLY A 810 12.15 -57.91 -7.54
C GLY A 810 10.63 -57.74 -7.65
N TYR A 811 9.93 -57.50 -6.53
CA TYR A 811 8.50 -57.22 -6.52
C TYR A 811 8.16 -55.87 -7.17
N ALA A 812 8.93 -54.82 -6.90
CA ALA A 812 8.79 -53.52 -7.58
C ALA A 812 9.07 -53.65 -9.09
N LYS A 813 10.14 -54.37 -9.47
CA LYS A 813 10.45 -54.65 -10.88
C LYS A 813 9.33 -55.43 -11.57
N LYS A 814 8.66 -56.35 -10.87
CA LYS A 814 7.51 -57.09 -11.39
C LYS A 814 6.28 -56.18 -11.54
N ALA A 815 6.04 -55.28 -10.58
CA ALA A 815 4.94 -54.32 -10.63
C ALA A 815 5.05 -53.37 -11.82
N VAL A 816 6.25 -52.83 -12.09
CA VAL A 816 6.50 -51.93 -13.24
C VAL A 816 6.21 -52.61 -14.58
N LYS A 817 6.51 -53.91 -14.70
CA LYS A 817 6.20 -54.69 -15.92
C LYS A 817 4.70 -54.91 -16.11
N ALA A 818 3.94 -54.93 -15.01
CA ALA A 818 2.50 -55.15 -15.04
C ALA A 818 1.72 -53.84 -15.29
N LEU A 819 2.20 -52.73 -14.75
CA LEU A 819 1.59 -51.40 -14.89
C LEU A 819 1.83 -50.80 -16.27
N LYS A 820 0.83 -50.08 -16.79
CA LYS A 820 0.90 -49.45 -18.12
C LYS A 820 1.70 -48.14 -18.14
N ASN A 821 1.70 -47.42 -17.02
CA ASN A 821 2.34 -46.12 -16.90
C ASN A 821 3.06 -46.02 -15.55
N ALA A 822 4.24 -46.62 -15.45
CA ALA A 822 5.00 -46.69 -14.21
C ALA A 822 6.45 -46.23 -14.38
N GLU A 823 6.91 -45.44 -13.42
CA GLU A 823 8.30 -45.04 -13.23
C GLU A 823 8.89 -45.77 -12.02
N LEU A 824 10.14 -46.24 -12.14
CA LEU A 824 10.85 -46.92 -11.05
C LEU A 824 12.13 -46.16 -10.71
N ILE A 825 12.23 -45.70 -9.47
CA ILE A 825 13.44 -45.10 -8.91
C ILE A 825 14.05 -46.10 -7.93
N LEU A 826 15.28 -46.52 -8.21
CA LEU A 826 16.05 -47.38 -7.33
C LEU A 826 17.00 -46.54 -6.46
N TYR A 827 16.89 -46.74 -5.16
CA TYR A 827 17.74 -46.10 -4.16
C TYR A 827 18.89 -47.04 -3.81
N GLU A 828 20.06 -46.76 -4.38
CA GLU A 828 21.21 -47.66 -4.28
C GLU A 828 21.72 -47.79 -2.85
N GLY A 829 21.83 -49.02 -2.35
CA GLY A 829 22.30 -49.33 -0.99
C GLY A 829 21.27 -49.14 0.13
N GLU A 830 20.10 -48.56 -0.16
CA GLU A 830 19.05 -48.34 0.84
C GLU A 830 18.28 -49.63 1.16
N GLY A 831 17.84 -49.76 2.41
CA GLY A 831 17.12 -50.92 2.96
C GLY A 831 15.60 -50.73 3.05
N HIS A 832 14.93 -51.47 3.93
CA HIS A 832 13.52 -51.26 4.26
C HIS A 832 13.42 -50.07 5.24
N GLY A 833 12.90 -48.95 4.74
CA GLY A 833 13.09 -47.64 5.37
C GLY A 833 14.36 -46.96 4.86
N PHE A 834 14.22 -45.69 4.50
CA PHE A 834 15.29 -44.90 3.90
C PHE A 834 16.11 -44.15 4.95
N SER A 835 17.41 -44.01 4.70
CA SER A 835 18.27 -43.09 5.45
C SER A 835 17.75 -41.66 5.35
N GLU A 836 18.11 -40.78 6.29
CA GLU A 836 17.68 -39.36 6.26
C GLU A 836 18.03 -38.68 4.92
N LYS A 837 19.19 -39.03 4.35
CA LYS A 837 19.62 -38.53 3.04
C LYS A 837 18.70 -39.02 1.92
N ALA A 838 18.36 -40.31 1.91
CA ALA A 838 17.43 -40.87 0.95
C ALA A 838 16.01 -40.32 1.12
N ARG A 839 15.56 -40.11 2.36
CA ARG A 839 14.26 -39.49 2.70
C ARG A 839 14.12 -38.06 2.18
N LYS A 840 15.18 -37.23 2.24
CA LYS A 840 15.18 -35.89 1.62
C LYS A 840 15.09 -35.94 0.10
N LYS A 841 15.77 -36.90 -0.53
CA LYS A 841 15.68 -37.10 -1.98
C LYS A 841 14.27 -37.57 -2.38
N GLU A 842 13.69 -38.47 -1.61
CA GLU A 842 12.34 -38.99 -1.78
C GLU A 842 11.31 -37.88 -1.89
N ILE A 843 11.30 -36.92 -0.97
CA ILE A 843 10.38 -35.77 -1.01
C ILE A 843 10.45 -35.01 -2.35
N ASN A 844 11.65 -34.82 -2.88
CA ASN A 844 11.85 -34.12 -4.15
C ASN A 844 11.35 -34.95 -5.34
N ASP A 845 11.68 -36.25 -5.38
CA ASP A 845 11.22 -37.16 -6.44
C ASP A 845 9.68 -37.24 -6.46
N ILE A 846 9.04 -37.32 -5.28
CA ILE A 846 7.57 -37.31 -5.14
C ILE A 846 7.01 -36.01 -5.73
N SER A 847 7.56 -34.87 -5.32
CA SER A 847 7.06 -33.56 -5.74
C SER A 847 7.19 -33.34 -7.24
N GLU A 848 8.31 -33.77 -7.84
CA GLU A 848 8.53 -33.71 -9.29
C GLU A 848 7.50 -34.56 -10.04
N PHE A 849 7.26 -35.78 -9.57
CA PHE A 849 6.26 -36.68 -10.16
C PHE A 849 4.84 -36.10 -10.07
N LEU A 850 4.43 -35.59 -8.91
CA LEU A 850 3.10 -35.00 -8.74
C LEU A 850 2.92 -33.77 -9.64
N ASN A 851 3.90 -32.87 -9.70
CA ASN A 851 3.85 -31.68 -10.56
C ASN A 851 3.77 -32.02 -12.04
N LYS A 852 4.48 -33.06 -12.49
CA LYS A 852 4.39 -33.56 -13.86
C LYS A 852 2.96 -33.97 -14.23
N ILE A 853 2.22 -34.57 -13.29
CA ILE A 853 0.82 -34.96 -13.53
C ILE A 853 -0.10 -33.75 -13.47
N ILE A 854 0.18 -32.76 -12.61
CA ILE A 854 -0.64 -31.55 -12.52
C ILE A 854 -0.64 -30.77 -13.84
N LEU A 855 0.50 -30.68 -14.52
CA LEU A 855 0.68 -29.96 -15.79
C LEU A 855 0.08 -30.68 -17.02
N LEU A 856 -0.29 -31.96 -16.88
CA LEU A 856 -0.97 -32.78 -17.90
C LEU A 856 -2.50 -32.71 -17.73
#